data_AF-A0A0L0CLW3-F1
#
_entry.id   AF-A0A0L0CLW3-F1
#
_cell.length_a   1.000
_cell.length_b   1.000
_cell.length_c   1.000
_cell.angle_alpha   90.00
_cell.angle_beta   90.00
_cell.angle_gamma   90.00
#
_symmetry.space_group_name_H-M   'P 1'
#
loop_
_entity.id
_entity.type
_entity.pdbx_description
1 polymer ?
#
loop_
_entity_poly.entity_id
_entity_poly.type
_entity_poly.pdbx_seq_one_letter_code
_entity_poly.pdbx_strand_id
1 'polypeptide(L)'
;MNSSLRIAIIGQSNFAADVLTLLLEKRYNVVGVFTIANKGNREDILATTASQHNIPVFKFSTWRRKGVAIPEVLEQYRSVQANLNVLPYCSQFIPMEVIDGAELGSICYHPSILPRHRGASAISWTLIEGDEVAGFSIFWADDGLDTGPILLQKQCNVEPTDTLDTLYKRFLYPQGIKSMAEAVDLVAQGKAPKITQTEVNASYDPAMFKAENQYINLNQSAERIWNFIRALDSVPGALATVINDDNTEENIRLFGAHIYEDIPVKSNQFIRLKGLSTPAYIHERGLLIQGTDNRFVNVRRLKKGSKMINACDWFKQSQAPQITNFTEDELTKKEILANIWLSILKCPIEADTDFFAAGAGSMDVVRLVEECKDAFDVPLENEQVFMAPVFEEFYCEIVKALRQGSSGDNLMVHFDGFVLKANKKEIPIPTQLFINGQFVDAENRKTLDIINPANEELICQVASASSNDVDNAVKAAHQAFYGAWRQVSARQRGQLMLKLADLMEEQKEELATIESVDSGAVYTLALKTHIGMSIDAWRYFAGWCDKIQGSTIPVNPARPNNVLTFTKKEPIGVVGLVTPWNYPLMMLSWKMAACIAAGNTCLIKPAQTCPLTALKFAELTVKAGFPPGVINVVCGTGSGAGQAIADHPLVRKLGFTGSTGIGKVVMRSCAESNLKKCSMELGGKSPLVIFADCDFEKAVKHGMSSVFFNKGENCIAAGRIFVEDTIHDEFVRRVVKDIQSMTIGDPLNRSTAHGPQNHRAHFEKLIDFCQRGVKEGATLVYGGKPVPNMKGYFFEPTVFTNVEDHMYIAQEESFGPIMIISKFHGSDVESVMRRANRTEYGLASGVFTKDISKALSFAENIEAGTVFVNVYNKTDVAAPFGGFKQSGFGKDLGQEALNEYLKTKCVTVEF
;
A
#
# COMPACT_ATOMS: atom_id res chain seq x y z
N MET A 1 -55.79 32.83 -1.90
CA MET A 1 -56.29 31.47 -2.15
C MET A 1 -55.09 30.63 -2.54
N ASN A 2 -54.48 29.90 -1.59
CA ASN A 2 -53.37 29.00 -1.90
C ASN A 2 -53.97 27.70 -2.45
N SER A 3 -54.10 27.57 -3.76
CA SER A 3 -54.21 26.24 -4.36
C SER A 3 -52.94 25.48 -3.99
N SER A 4 -53.05 24.36 -3.28
CA SER A 4 -51.88 23.52 -3.02
C SER A 4 -51.25 23.13 -4.36
N LEU A 5 -49.94 23.36 -4.50
CA LEU A 5 -49.19 22.93 -5.68
C LEU A 5 -49.38 21.43 -5.89
N ARG A 6 -49.79 21.04 -7.10
CA ARG A 6 -49.92 19.66 -7.56
C ARG A 6 -48.87 19.43 -8.63
N ILE A 7 -47.78 18.80 -8.25
CA ILE A 7 -46.58 18.70 -9.07
C ILE A 7 -46.57 17.39 -9.85
N ALA A 8 -46.38 17.45 -11.17
CA ALA A 8 -45.97 16.31 -11.97
C ALA A 8 -44.45 16.37 -12.20
N ILE A 9 -43.75 15.29 -11.85
CA ILE A 9 -42.31 15.16 -12.17
C ILE A 9 -42.19 14.38 -13.48
N ILE A 10 -41.49 14.97 -14.45
CA ILE A 10 -41.25 14.37 -15.77
C ILE A 10 -39.73 14.25 -15.95
N GLY A 11 -39.20 13.03 -15.84
CA GLY A 11 -37.75 12.80 -15.93
C GLY A 11 -37.34 11.37 -15.65
N GLN A 12 -36.05 11.14 -15.43
CA GLN A 12 -35.46 9.83 -15.15
C GLN A 12 -34.16 9.98 -14.35
N SER A 13 -33.50 8.87 -14.02
CA SER A 13 -32.21 8.80 -13.32
C SER A 13 -32.24 9.21 -11.84
N ASN A 14 -31.10 8.99 -11.15
CA ASN A 14 -30.94 9.34 -9.73
C ASN A 14 -31.20 10.83 -9.48
N PHE A 15 -30.84 11.70 -10.43
CA PHE A 15 -31.02 13.15 -10.28
C PHE A 15 -32.50 13.52 -10.10
N ALA A 16 -33.40 12.92 -10.90
CA ALA A 16 -34.82 13.16 -10.76
C ALA A 16 -35.40 12.53 -9.47
N ALA A 17 -34.90 11.36 -9.06
CA ALA A 17 -35.31 10.69 -7.83
C ALA A 17 -34.92 11.50 -6.58
N ASP A 18 -33.74 12.12 -6.57
CA ASP A 18 -33.30 12.98 -5.48
C ASP A 18 -34.07 14.30 -5.45
N VAL A 19 -34.42 14.87 -6.61
CA VAL A 19 -35.34 16.02 -6.69
C VAL A 19 -36.71 15.65 -6.13
N LEU A 20 -37.27 14.49 -6.50
CA LEU A 20 -38.52 13.98 -5.92
C LEU A 20 -38.43 13.91 -4.40
N THR A 21 -37.38 13.26 -3.89
CA THR A 21 -37.17 13.07 -2.44
C THR A 21 -37.12 14.42 -1.72
N LEU A 22 -36.35 15.38 -2.24
CA LEU A 22 -36.23 16.71 -1.65
C LEU A 22 -37.55 17.50 -1.68
N LEU A 23 -38.37 17.36 -2.74
CA LEU A 23 -39.70 17.98 -2.80
C LEU A 23 -40.65 17.36 -1.77
N LEU A 24 -40.59 16.04 -1.56
CA LEU A 24 -41.38 15.35 -0.53
C LEU A 24 -40.94 15.76 0.89
N GLU A 25 -39.64 15.90 1.15
CA GLU A 25 -39.12 16.43 2.43
C GLU A 25 -39.63 17.85 2.72
N LYS A 26 -39.74 18.68 1.67
CA LYS A 26 -40.36 20.01 1.72
C LYS A 26 -41.90 19.99 1.80
N ARG A 27 -42.51 18.81 1.85
CA ARG A 27 -43.97 18.59 1.93
C ARG A 27 -44.76 19.10 0.72
N TYR A 28 -44.13 19.15 -0.46
CA TYR A 28 -44.86 19.40 -1.69
C TYR A 28 -45.68 18.18 -2.11
N ASN A 29 -46.85 18.42 -2.70
CA ASN A 29 -47.74 17.37 -3.18
C ASN A 29 -47.38 16.98 -4.62
N VAL A 30 -46.67 15.86 -4.78
CA VAL A 30 -46.35 15.27 -6.07
C VAL A 30 -47.46 14.30 -6.47
N VAL A 31 -48.20 14.63 -7.52
CA VAL A 31 -49.43 13.93 -7.95
C VAL A 31 -49.19 12.87 -9.02
N GLY A 32 -48.02 12.86 -9.64
CA GLY A 32 -47.65 11.86 -10.63
C GLY A 32 -46.19 11.98 -11.05
N VAL A 33 -45.60 10.82 -11.37
CA VAL A 33 -44.24 10.69 -11.87
C VAL A 33 -44.29 10.05 -13.25
N PHE A 34 -43.69 10.72 -14.22
CA PHE A 34 -43.63 10.30 -15.62
C PHE A 34 -42.17 10.04 -16.00
N THR A 35 -41.84 8.80 -16.32
CA THR A 35 -40.47 8.36 -16.63
C THR A 35 -40.44 7.45 -17.86
N ILE A 36 -39.23 7.07 -18.26
CA ILE A 36 -39.01 6.19 -19.40
C ILE A 36 -39.54 4.77 -19.15
N ALA A 37 -39.83 4.06 -20.24
CA ALA A 37 -40.13 2.62 -20.18
C ALA A 37 -38.94 1.83 -19.60
N ASN A 38 -39.25 0.70 -18.93
CA ASN A 38 -38.24 -0.20 -18.37
C ASN A 38 -37.23 -0.63 -19.45
N LYS A 39 -35.95 -0.68 -19.10
CA LYS A 39 -34.91 -1.31 -19.93
C LYS A 39 -34.79 -2.77 -19.51
N GLY A 40 -35.41 -3.67 -20.28
CA GLY A 40 -35.54 -5.08 -19.88
C GLY A 40 -36.36 -5.21 -18.60
N ASN A 41 -35.84 -5.94 -17.61
CA ASN A 41 -36.50 -6.13 -16.30
C ASN A 41 -36.18 -5.03 -15.28
N ARG A 42 -35.37 -4.02 -15.65
CA ARG A 42 -34.93 -2.97 -14.72
C ARG A 42 -35.81 -1.72 -14.85
N GLU A 43 -36.42 -1.36 -13.73
CA GLU A 43 -37.16 -0.12 -13.57
C GLU A 43 -36.20 1.07 -13.36
N ASP A 44 -36.58 2.25 -13.84
CA ASP A 44 -35.83 3.49 -13.55
C ASP A 44 -35.95 3.85 -12.07
N ILE A 45 -34.86 4.33 -11.47
CA ILE A 45 -34.82 4.62 -10.03
C ILE A 45 -35.90 5.60 -9.58
N LEU A 46 -36.26 6.58 -10.42
CA LEU A 46 -37.35 7.52 -10.11
C LEU A 46 -38.69 6.80 -9.97
N ALA A 47 -38.97 5.79 -10.80
CA ALA A 47 -40.19 4.99 -10.71
C ALA A 47 -40.22 4.16 -9.43
N THR A 48 -39.11 3.54 -9.05
CA THR A 48 -39.02 2.77 -7.81
C THR A 48 -39.16 3.68 -6.57
N THR A 49 -38.49 4.84 -6.55
CA THR A 49 -38.62 5.84 -5.47
C THR A 49 -40.05 6.37 -5.36
N ALA A 50 -40.70 6.71 -6.47
CA ALA A 50 -42.08 7.16 -6.48
C ALA A 50 -43.05 6.10 -5.93
N SER A 51 -42.86 4.84 -6.33
CA SER A 51 -43.67 3.72 -5.86
C SER A 51 -43.55 3.49 -4.35
N GLN A 52 -42.35 3.67 -3.77
CA GLN A 52 -42.13 3.59 -2.32
C GLN A 52 -42.93 4.65 -1.53
N HIS A 53 -43.22 5.79 -2.17
CA HIS A 53 -44.03 6.86 -1.60
C HIS A 53 -45.51 6.82 -2.02
N ASN A 54 -45.96 5.72 -2.65
CA ASN A 54 -47.33 5.55 -3.18
C ASN A 54 -47.75 6.64 -4.19
N ILE A 55 -46.81 7.17 -4.95
CA ILE A 55 -47.07 8.16 -6.00
C ILE A 55 -47.34 7.43 -7.32
N PRO A 56 -48.40 7.77 -8.08
CA PRO A 56 -48.67 7.15 -9.38
C PRO A 56 -47.50 7.29 -10.35
N VAL A 57 -47.08 6.17 -10.94
CA VAL A 57 -45.97 6.11 -11.91
C VAL A 57 -46.50 5.77 -13.29
N PHE A 58 -46.15 6.59 -14.27
CA PHE A 58 -46.49 6.42 -15.68
C PHE A 58 -45.20 6.26 -16.49
N LYS A 59 -45.15 5.22 -17.32
CA LYS A 59 -43.95 4.86 -18.08
C LYS A 59 -44.24 4.87 -19.56
N PHE A 60 -43.54 5.74 -20.29
CA PHE A 60 -43.75 5.89 -21.73
C PHE A 60 -42.43 5.74 -22.50
N SER A 61 -42.49 5.03 -23.63
CA SER A 61 -41.36 4.98 -24.57
C SER A 61 -41.22 6.27 -25.37
N THR A 62 -42.32 6.99 -25.61
CA THR A 62 -42.37 8.32 -26.22
C THR A 62 -43.69 9.02 -25.88
N TRP A 63 -43.70 10.36 -25.86
CA TRP A 63 -44.90 11.19 -25.64
C TRP A 63 -45.61 11.59 -26.93
N ARG A 64 -44.87 11.62 -28.03
CA ARG A 64 -45.36 12.06 -29.35
C ARG A 64 -44.87 11.14 -30.47
N ARG A 65 -45.63 11.02 -31.55
CA ARG A 65 -45.22 10.34 -32.79
C ARG A 65 -45.32 11.33 -33.94
N LYS A 66 -44.23 11.49 -34.70
CA LYS A 66 -44.13 12.46 -35.82
C LYS A 66 -44.59 13.88 -35.43
N GLY A 67 -44.24 14.32 -34.22
CA GLY A 67 -44.57 15.65 -33.70
C GLY A 67 -45.95 15.78 -33.05
N VAL A 68 -46.85 14.80 -33.18
CA VAL A 68 -48.21 14.83 -32.62
C VAL A 68 -48.26 14.07 -31.30
N ALA A 69 -48.88 14.65 -30.26
CA ALA A 69 -49.09 14.00 -28.96
C ALA A 69 -49.88 12.69 -29.10
N ILE A 70 -49.50 11.67 -28.33
CA ILE A 70 -50.23 10.40 -28.28
C ILE A 70 -51.47 10.59 -27.39
N PRO A 71 -52.71 10.41 -27.89
CA PRO A 71 -53.92 10.71 -27.14
C PRO A 71 -54.02 9.99 -25.79
N GLU A 72 -53.63 8.72 -25.73
CA GLU A 72 -53.70 7.91 -24.50
C GLU A 72 -52.69 8.38 -23.44
N VAL A 73 -51.50 8.82 -23.87
CA VAL A 73 -50.47 9.39 -22.99
C VAL A 73 -50.95 10.72 -22.40
N LEU A 74 -51.61 11.54 -23.24
CA LEU A 74 -52.13 12.84 -22.83
C LEU A 74 -53.31 12.70 -21.85
N GLU A 75 -54.16 11.68 -22.03
CA GLU A 75 -55.23 11.37 -21.09
C GLU A 75 -54.68 10.94 -19.71
N GLN A 76 -53.67 10.08 -19.69
CA GLN A 76 -52.99 9.69 -18.44
C GLN A 76 -52.33 10.89 -17.75
N TYR A 77 -51.68 11.79 -18.50
CA TYR A 77 -51.16 13.02 -17.94
C TYR A 77 -52.27 13.92 -17.35
N ARG A 78 -53.38 14.11 -18.07
CA ARG A 78 -54.51 14.91 -17.55
C ARG A 78 -55.14 14.32 -16.29
N SER A 79 -55.09 13.00 -16.15
CA SER A 79 -55.69 12.29 -15.00
C SER A 79 -55.09 12.69 -13.64
N VAL A 80 -53.82 13.12 -13.58
CA VAL A 80 -53.17 13.52 -12.32
C VAL A 80 -53.46 14.98 -11.93
N GLN A 81 -54.05 15.76 -12.84
CA GLN A 81 -54.43 17.16 -12.63
C GLN A 81 -53.28 18.04 -12.08
N ALA A 82 -52.07 17.87 -12.60
CA ALA A 82 -50.93 18.70 -12.20
C ALA A 82 -51.16 20.18 -12.59
N ASN A 83 -50.75 21.10 -11.73
CA ASN A 83 -50.74 22.54 -12.03
C ASN A 83 -49.33 23.12 -12.16
N LEU A 84 -48.28 22.32 -11.90
CA LEU A 84 -46.89 22.63 -12.21
C LEU A 84 -46.20 21.35 -12.70
N ASN A 85 -45.49 21.43 -13.83
CA ASN A 85 -44.58 20.35 -14.24
C ASN A 85 -43.13 20.69 -13.85
N VAL A 86 -42.42 19.70 -13.34
CA VAL A 86 -41.01 19.80 -12.94
C VAL A 86 -40.22 18.78 -13.76
N LEU A 87 -39.34 19.27 -14.63
CA LEU A 87 -38.54 18.48 -15.56
C LEU A 87 -37.06 18.48 -15.13
N PRO A 88 -36.66 17.69 -14.11
CA PRO A 88 -35.31 17.72 -13.58
C PRO A 88 -34.28 17.05 -14.51
N TYR A 89 -34.69 16.05 -15.28
CA TYR A 89 -33.83 15.39 -16.25
C TYR A 89 -34.67 14.72 -17.34
N CYS A 90 -35.05 15.49 -18.36
CA CYS A 90 -35.94 15.05 -19.42
C CYS A 90 -35.15 14.73 -20.70
N SER A 91 -35.15 13.47 -21.14
CA SER A 91 -34.52 13.04 -22.40
C SER A 91 -35.51 12.79 -23.53
N GLN A 92 -36.81 13.01 -23.29
CA GLN A 92 -37.86 12.80 -24.27
C GLN A 92 -38.44 14.15 -24.70
N PHE A 93 -38.93 14.21 -25.93
CA PHE A 93 -39.62 15.39 -26.41
C PHE A 93 -41.05 15.42 -25.87
N ILE A 94 -41.33 16.41 -25.02
CA ILE A 94 -42.64 16.62 -24.41
C ILE A 94 -43.50 17.48 -25.36
N PRO A 95 -44.75 17.07 -25.67
CA PRO A 95 -45.65 17.85 -26.51
C PRO A 95 -46.15 19.11 -25.78
N MET A 96 -46.47 20.17 -26.54
CA MET A 96 -46.89 21.46 -25.97
C MET A 96 -48.19 21.34 -25.17
N GLU A 97 -49.06 20.40 -25.50
CA GLU A 97 -50.28 20.09 -24.75
C GLU A 97 -50.00 19.63 -23.30
N VAL A 98 -48.78 19.17 -23.01
CA VAL A 98 -48.30 18.83 -21.66
C VAL A 98 -47.54 20.01 -21.06
N ILE A 99 -46.65 20.66 -21.83
CA ILE A 99 -45.86 21.81 -21.37
C ILE A 99 -46.76 22.98 -20.93
N ASP A 100 -47.76 23.31 -21.74
CA ASP A 100 -48.75 24.36 -21.48
C ASP A 100 -49.98 23.83 -20.70
N GLY A 101 -50.07 22.52 -20.50
CA GLY A 101 -51.21 21.86 -19.86
C GLY A 101 -51.31 22.11 -18.35
N ALA A 102 -50.21 22.53 -17.71
CA ALA A 102 -50.15 22.91 -16.31
C ALA A 102 -50.36 24.43 -16.16
N GLU A 103 -51.33 24.85 -15.33
CA GLU A 103 -51.71 26.26 -15.15
C GLU A 103 -50.53 27.19 -14.76
N LEU A 104 -49.64 26.73 -13.88
CA LEU A 104 -48.47 27.49 -13.45
C LEU A 104 -47.27 27.32 -14.40
N GLY A 105 -47.39 26.46 -15.42
CA GLY A 105 -46.37 26.18 -16.43
C GLY A 105 -45.48 24.98 -16.12
N SER A 106 -44.39 24.87 -16.89
CA SER A 106 -43.41 23.79 -16.81
C SER A 106 -42.01 24.36 -16.62
N ILE A 107 -41.28 23.88 -15.62
CA ILE A 107 -39.88 24.28 -15.39
C ILE A 107 -38.93 23.13 -15.72
N CYS A 108 -37.84 23.42 -16.41
CA CYS A 108 -36.88 22.43 -16.91
C CYS A 108 -35.45 22.76 -16.49
N TYR A 109 -34.69 21.73 -16.12
CA TYR A 109 -33.27 21.82 -15.82
C TYR A 109 -32.45 21.58 -17.09
N HIS A 110 -31.54 22.51 -17.41
CA HIS A 110 -30.57 22.36 -18.48
C HIS A 110 -29.14 22.52 -17.93
N PRO A 111 -28.22 21.59 -18.20
CA PRO A 111 -26.89 21.60 -17.59
C PRO A 111 -25.91 22.50 -18.37
N SER A 112 -26.33 23.73 -18.67
CA SER A 112 -25.48 24.80 -19.20
C SER A 112 -25.99 26.18 -18.77
N ILE A 113 -25.14 27.18 -18.93
CA ILE A 113 -25.51 28.59 -18.77
C ILE A 113 -26.10 29.07 -20.11
N LEU A 114 -27.41 28.89 -20.27
CA LEU A 114 -28.14 29.30 -21.47
C LEU A 114 -27.99 30.81 -21.71
N PRO A 115 -27.84 31.24 -22.98
CA PRO A 115 -28.13 30.51 -24.21
C PRO A 115 -26.97 29.68 -24.78
N ARG A 116 -25.78 29.69 -24.15
CA ARG A 116 -24.60 28.97 -24.66
C ARG A 116 -24.74 27.47 -24.39
N HIS A 117 -24.29 26.66 -25.34
CA HIS A 117 -24.40 25.21 -25.32
C HIS A 117 -25.82 24.70 -25.16
N ARG A 118 -26.66 24.82 -26.20
CA ARG A 118 -27.99 24.18 -26.24
C ARG A 118 -27.87 22.73 -26.68
N GLY A 119 -28.80 21.89 -26.19
CA GLY A 119 -28.92 20.49 -26.57
C GLY A 119 -28.32 19.49 -25.59
N ALA A 120 -28.51 18.21 -25.91
CA ALA A 120 -28.36 17.08 -25.00
C ALA A 120 -26.92 16.77 -24.51
N SER A 121 -25.89 17.49 -24.95
CA SER A 121 -24.49 17.27 -24.56
C SER A 121 -23.79 18.54 -24.12
N ALA A 122 -24.54 19.52 -23.62
CA ALA A 122 -24.04 20.85 -23.29
C ALA A 122 -22.89 20.87 -22.27
N ILE A 123 -22.89 19.94 -21.31
CA ILE A 123 -21.80 19.78 -20.33
C ILE A 123 -20.48 19.46 -21.04
N SER A 124 -20.50 18.54 -22.00
CA SER A 124 -19.32 18.20 -22.80
C SER A 124 -18.82 19.43 -23.55
N TRP A 125 -19.71 20.19 -24.17
CA TRP A 125 -19.33 21.36 -24.97
C TRP A 125 -18.73 22.50 -24.16
N THR A 126 -19.18 22.67 -22.91
CA THR A 126 -18.55 23.59 -21.95
C THR A 126 -17.06 23.25 -21.77
N LEU A 127 -16.72 21.96 -21.65
CA LEU A 127 -15.34 21.51 -21.52
C LEU A 127 -14.58 21.50 -22.86
N ILE A 128 -15.23 21.14 -23.98
CA ILE A 128 -14.63 21.11 -25.33
C ILE A 128 -14.21 22.51 -25.77
N GLU A 129 -15.06 23.52 -25.52
CA GLU A 129 -14.74 24.91 -25.84
C GLU A 129 -13.74 25.54 -24.87
N GLY A 130 -13.45 24.88 -23.75
CA GLY A 130 -12.52 25.38 -22.74
C GLY A 130 -13.09 26.56 -21.97
N ASP A 131 -14.41 26.59 -21.75
CA ASP A 131 -15.07 27.64 -20.99
C ASP A 131 -14.52 27.67 -19.55
N GLU A 132 -14.20 28.86 -19.05
CA GLU A 132 -13.70 29.05 -17.68
C GLU A 132 -14.80 28.89 -16.63
N VAL A 133 -16.06 29.01 -17.06
CA VAL A 133 -17.24 28.98 -16.20
C VAL A 133 -18.24 27.97 -16.74
N ALA A 134 -18.64 27.05 -15.89
CA ALA A 134 -19.70 26.09 -16.15
C ALA A 134 -20.89 26.34 -15.24
N GLY A 135 -22.05 25.79 -15.57
CA GLY A 135 -23.22 25.96 -14.74
C GLY A 135 -24.45 25.26 -15.31
N PHE A 136 -25.60 25.62 -14.76
CA PHE A 136 -26.88 25.14 -15.24
C PHE A 136 -27.92 26.26 -15.19
N SER A 137 -28.98 26.06 -15.96
CA SER A 137 -30.13 26.93 -16.05
C SER A 137 -31.39 26.16 -15.71
N ILE A 138 -32.26 26.76 -14.93
CA ILE A 138 -33.65 26.35 -14.79
C ILE A 138 -34.48 27.39 -15.54
N PHE A 139 -35.31 26.94 -16.46
CA PHE A 139 -36.04 27.81 -17.36
C PHE A 139 -37.48 27.30 -17.53
N TRP A 140 -38.34 28.20 -17.98
CA TRP A 140 -39.71 27.88 -18.35
C TRP A 140 -39.70 27.18 -19.71
N ALA A 141 -40.10 25.92 -19.75
CA ALA A 141 -40.07 25.13 -20.98
C ALA A 141 -41.02 25.73 -22.04
N ASP A 142 -40.56 25.71 -23.29
CA ASP A 142 -41.28 26.13 -24.50
C ASP A 142 -41.04 25.13 -25.64
N ASP A 143 -41.50 25.46 -26.86
CA ASP A 143 -41.38 24.57 -28.03
C ASP A 143 -39.91 24.34 -28.47
N GLY A 144 -38.99 25.20 -28.03
CA GLY A 144 -37.60 25.21 -28.48
C GLY A 144 -36.61 24.50 -27.56
N LEU A 145 -37.02 23.42 -26.86
CA LEU A 145 -36.25 22.55 -25.94
C LEU A 145 -35.50 23.27 -24.80
N ASP A 146 -34.70 24.31 -25.09
CA ASP A 146 -33.82 25.06 -24.20
C ASP A 146 -33.86 26.59 -24.47
N THR A 147 -34.91 27.12 -25.13
CA THR A 147 -35.02 28.56 -25.51
C THR A 147 -35.86 29.41 -24.57
N GLY A 148 -36.67 28.77 -23.72
CA GLY A 148 -37.64 29.49 -22.91
C GLY A 148 -37.05 30.38 -21.82
N PRO A 149 -37.85 31.28 -21.22
CA PRO A 149 -37.35 32.27 -20.27
C PRO A 149 -36.64 31.65 -19.05
N ILE A 150 -35.50 32.21 -18.66
CA ILE A 150 -34.72 31.77 -17.50
C ILE A 150 -35.47 32.12 -16.21
N LEU A 151 -35.58 31.13 -15.33
CA LEU A 151 -36.05 31.26 -13.96
C LEU A 151 -34.86 31.43 -13.01
N LEU A 152 -33.84 30.60 -13.15
CA LEU A 152 -32.68 30.60 -12.26
C LEU A 152 -31.43 30.08 -12.98
N GLN A 153 -30.27 30.65 -12.67
CA GLN A 153 -28.97 30.19 -13.14
C GLN A 153 -27.99 30.12 -11.97
N LYS A 154 -27.14 29.09 -11.95
CA LYS A 154 -26.02 28.98 -11.02
C LYS A 154 -24.79 28.58 -11.81
N GLN A 155 -23.64 29.09 -11.37
CA GLN A 155 -22.37 28.91 -12.06
C GLN A 155 -21.25 28.51 -11.09
N CYS A 156 -20.21 27.90 -11.63
CA CYS A 156 -18.97 27.56 -10.96
C CYS A 156 -17.80 27.72 -11.94
N ASN A 157 -16.60 27.94 -11.42
CA ASN A 157 -15.40 27.93 -12.25
C ASN A 157 -15.10 26.49 -12.68
N VAL A 158 -14.69 26.29 -13.93
CA VAL A 158 -14.16 25.00 -14.41
C VAL A 158 -12.73 24.85 -13.90
N GLU A 159 -12.48 23.81 -13.12
CA GLU A 159 -11.16 23.57 -12.56
C GLU A 159 -10.22 22.93 -13.61
N PRO A 160 -8.90 23.14 -13.51
CA PRO A 160 -7.95 22.52 -14.45
C PRO A 160 -8.05 21.00 -14.47
N THR A 161 -8.46 20.35 -13.39
CA THR A 161 -8.60 18.89 -13.35
C THR A 161 -10.01 18.39 -13.65
N ASP A 162 -10.95 19.28 -13.98
CA ASP A 162 -12.33 18.87 -14.24
C ASP A 162 -12.43 18.02 -15.52
N THR A 163 -13.13 16.89 -15.38
CA THR A 163 -13.71 16.09 -16.45
C THR A 163 -15.23 16.26 -16.43
N LEU A 164 -15.93 15.72 -17.43
CA LEU A 164 -17.39 15.74 -17.45
C LEU A 164 -18.00 15.17 -16.16
N ASP A 165 -17.45 14.04 -15.69
CA ASP A 165 -17.94 13.34 -14.50
C ASP A 165 -17.66 14.11 -13.20
N THR A 166 -16.46 14.70 -13.06
CA THR A 166 -16.14 15.47 -11.85
C THR A 166 -16.94 16.75 -11.76
N LEU A 167 -17.11 17.47 -12.88
CA LEU A 167 -17.91 18.69 -12.94
C LEU A 167 -19.37 18.40 -12.62
N TYR A 168 -19.90 17.30 -13.17
CA TYR A 168 -21.25 16.84 -12.87
C TYR A 168 -21.42 16.51 -11.39
N LYS A 169 -20.55 15.66 -10.81
CA LYS A 169 -20.67 15.21 -9.42
C LYS A 169 -20.41 16.30 -8.39
N ARG A 170 -19.44 17.20 -8.63
CA ARG A 170 -19.07 18.23 -7.64
C ARG A 170 -20.03 19.39 -7.61
N PHE A 171 -20.63 19.76 -8.75
CA PHE A 171 -21.46 20.96 -8.86
C PHE A 171 -22.84 20.70 -9.46
N LEU A 172 -22.92 20.26 -10.72
CA LEU A 172 -24.20 20.21 -11.46
C LEU A 172 -25.24 19.31 -10.76
N TYR A 173 -24.83 18.15 -10.26
CA TYR A 173 -25.71 17.21 -9.56
C TYR A 173 -26.20 17.78 -8.21
N PRO A 174 -25.34 18.03 -7.20
CA PRO A 174 -25.79 18.44 -5.88
C PRO A 174 -26.44 19.83 -5.86
N GLN A 175 -25.94 20.79 -6.67
CA GLN A 175 -26.52 22.13 -6.73
C GLN A 175 -27.77 22.18 -7.63
N GLY A 176 -27.82 21.34 -8.67
CA GLY A 176 -29.00 21.21 -9.53
C GLY A 176 -30.21 20.73 -8.75
N ILE A 177 -30.06 19.70 -7.90
CA ILE A 177 -31.15 19.19 -7.05
C ILE A 177 -31.70 20.30 -6.14
N LYS A 178 -30.81 20.99 -5.42
CA LYS A 178 -31.19 22.09 -4.52
C LYS A 178 -31.89 23.23 -5.27
N SER A 179 -31.37 23.58 -6.44
CA SER A 179 -31.89 24.67 -7.26
C SER A 179 -33.23 24.34 -7.91
N MET A 180 -33.49 23.06 -8.24
CA MET A 180 -34.82 22.62 -8.69
C MET A 180 -35.86 22.81 -7.59
N ALA A 181 -35.54 22.47 -6.35
CA ALA A 181 -36.41 22.77 -5.22
C ALA A 181 -36.58 24.29 -4.98
N GLU A 182 -35.49 25.07 -5.09
CA GLU A 182 -35.54 26.55 -5.03
C GLU A 182 -36.46 27.14 -6.12
N ALA A 183 -36.40 26.61 -7.34
CA ALA A 183 -37.27 27.03 -8.44
C ALA A 183 -38.75 26.73 -8.14
N VAL A 184 -39.06 25.54 -7.59
CA VAL A 184 -40.43 25.22 -7.14
C VAL A 184 -40.88 26.16 -6.02
N ASP A 185 -40.01 26.48 -5.05
CA ASP A 185 -40.31 27.45 -3.99
C ASP A 185 -40.66 28.83 -4.58
N LEU A 186 -39.92 29.30 -5.59
CA LEU A 186 -40.18 30.58 -6.26
C LEU A 186 -41.51 30.57 -7.02
N VAL A 187 -41.87 29.47 -7.68
CA VAL A 187 -43.18 29.32 -8.35
C VAL A 187 -44.29 29.32 -7.31
N ALA A 188 -44.14 28.58 -6.21
CA ALA A 188 -45.10 28.52 -5.10
C ALA A 188 -45.41 29.90 -4.51
N GLN A 189 -44.40 30.77 -4.45
CA GLN A 189 -44.51 32.11 -3.90
C GLN A 189 -45.00 33.15 -4.92
N GLY A 190 -45.21 32.77 -6.18
CA GLY A 190 -45.52 33.71 -7.26
C GLY A 190 -44.38 34.68 -7.59
N LYS A 191 -43.13 34.30 -7.28
CA LYS A 191 -41.92 35.14 -7.44
C LYS A 191 -40.96 34.63 -8.51
N ALA A 192 -41.28 33.52 -9.19
CA ALA A 192 -40.43 32.96 -10.23
C ALA A 192 -40.33 33.92 -11.43
N PRO A 193 -39.12 34.43 -11.75
CA PRO A 193 -38.95 35.37 -12.85
C PRO A 193 -39.06 34.65 -14.20
N LYS A 194 -39.35 35.43 -15.25
CA LYS A 194 -39.35 34.99 -16.66
C LYS A 194 -38.39 35.87 -17.44
N ILE A 195 -37.09 35.61 -17.30
CA ILE A 195 -36.04 36.42 -17.94
C ILE A 195 -35.85 35.91 -19.38
N THR A 196 -36.20 36.72 -20.37
CA THR A 196 -36.00 36.36 -21.78
C THR A 196 -34.53 36.07 -22.08
N GLN A 197 -34.23 34.92 -22.70
CA GLN A 197 -32.88 34.60 -23.13
C GLN A 197 -32.43 35.56 -24.24
N THR A 198 -31.15 35.95 -24.21
CA THR A 198 -30.50 36.60 -25.35
C THR A 198 -30.16 35.56 -26.43
N GLU A 199 -30.03 35.96 -27.69
CA GLU A 199 -29.48 35.12 -28.76
C GLU A 199 -27.96 35.30 -28.92
N VAL A 200 -27.39 36.30 -28.25
CA VAL A 200 -25.95 36.56 -28.28
C VAL A 200 -25.21 35.38 -27.64
N ASN A 201 -24.28 34.77 -28.39
CA ASN A 201 -23.52 33.57 -28.03
C ASN A 201 -24.32 32.27 -27.91
N ALA A 202 -25.55 32.22 -28.42
CA ALA A 202 -26.30 30.97 -28.51
C ALA A 202 -25.60 29.96 -29.44
N SER A 203 -25.44 28.72 -28.99
CA SER A 203 -24.89 27.62 -29.82
C SER A 203 -25.82 26.41 -29.77
N TYR A 204 -25.92 25.69 -30.88
CA TYR A 204 -26.65 24.43 -30.99
C TYR A 204 -25.65 23.32 -31.26
N ASP A 205 -25.20 22.69 -30.19
CA ASP A 205 -24.02 21.86 -30.28
C ASP A 205 -24.35 20.40 -30.61
N PRO A 206 -23.51 19.71 -31.42
CA PRO A 206 -23.73 18.32 -31.79
C PRO A 206 -23.88 17.38 -30.59
N ALA A 207 -24.81 16.43 -30.71
CA ALA A 207 -25.03 15.40 -29.72
C ALA A 207 -23.85 14.43 -29.61
N MET A 208 -23.18 14.39 -28.46
CA MET A 208 -21.98 13.57 -28.24
C MET A 208 -22.27 12.08 -28.04
N PHE A 209 -23.53 11.67 -27.93
CA PHE A 209 -23.92 10.26 -27.93
C PHE A 209 -23.87 9.61 -29.34
N LYS A 210 -23.71 10.42 -30.41
CA LYS A 210 -23.49 9.93 -31.77
C LYS A 210 -22.00 9.71 -32.03
N ALA A 211 -21.63 8.55 -32.55
CA ALA A 211 -20.22 8.15 -32.70
C ALA A 211 -19.43 9.08 -33.63
N GLU A 212 -20.05 9.60 -34.68
CA GLU A 212 -19.45 10.55 -35.62
C GLU A 212 -18.97 11.84 -34.95
N ASN A 213 -19.61 12.27 -33.85
CA ASN A 213 -19.25 13.48 -33.12
C ASN A 213 -18.17 13.22 -32.05
N GLN A 214 -17.81 11.97 -31.80
CA GLN A 214 -16.83 11.59 -30.77
C GLN A 214 -15.40 11.53 -31.31
N TYR A 215 -15.20 11.68 -32.62
CA TYR A 215 -13.87 11.64 -33.24
C TYR A 215 -13.05 12.87 -32.86
N ILE A 216 -11.89 12.65 -32.27
CA ILE A 216 -10.98 13.71 -31.89
C ILE A 216 -10.24 14.28 -33.11
N ASN A 217 -10.23 15.61 -33.22
CA ASN A 217 -9.35 16.31 -34.17
C ASN A 217 -7.97 16.50 -33.54
N LEU A 218 -7.00 15.70 -33.98
CA LEU A 218 -5.61 15.74 -33.49
C LEU A 218 -4.78 16.89 -34.09
N ASN A 219 -5.26 17.57 -35.14
CA ASN A 219 -4.59 18.70 -35.76
C ASN A 219 -4.98 20.03 -35.07
N GLN A 220 -4.81 20.10 -33.76
CA GLN A 220 -5.14 21.25 -32.91
C GLN A 220 -4.08 21.42 -31.80
N SER A 221 -4.16 22.51 -31.03
CA SER A 221 -3.30 22.73 -29.86
C SER A 221 -3.48 21.62 -28.82
N ALA A 222 -2.46 21.37 -27.99
CA ALA A 222 -2.53 20.39 -26.90
C ALA A 222 -3.72 20.65 -25.96
N GLU A 223 -4.04 21.91 -25.68
CA GLU A 223 -5.18 22.29 -24.85
C GLU A 223 -6.52 21.85 -25.43
N ARG A 224 -6.75 22.08 -26.73
CA ARG A 224 -7.97 21.63 -27.43
C ARG A 224 -8.08 20.10 -27.49
N ILE A 225 -6.99 19.39 -27.75
CA ILE A 225 -6.95 17.92 -27.71
C ILE A 225 -7.33 17.43 -26.30
N TRP A 226 -6.72 18.02 -25.28
CA TRP A 226 -6.97 17.69 -23.89
C TRP A 226 -8.43 17.96 -23.46
N ASN A 227 -8.95 19.14 -23.79
CA ASN A 227 -10.34 19.55 -23.55
C ASN A 227 -11.34 18.56 -24.15
N PHE A 228 -11.11 18.14 -25.39
CA PHE A 228 -11.97 17.18 -26.05
C PHE A 228 -11.97 15.82 -25.34
N ILE A 229 -10.82 15.32 -24.91
CA ILE A 229 -10.72 14.02 -24.22
C ILE A 229 -11.39 14.08 -22.83
N ARG A 230 -11.10 15.12 -22.03
CA ARG A 230 -11.68 15.24 -20.67
C ARG A 230 -13.19 15.50 -20.68
N ALA A 231 -13.73 16.09 -21.75
CA ALA A 231 -15.16 16.29 -21.96
C ALA A 231 -15.93 15.00 -22.25
N LEU A 232 -15.22 13.93 -22.63
CA LEU A 232 -15.78 12.61 -22.94
C LEU A 232 -15.27 11.52 -22.00
N ASP A 233 -14.56 11.89 -20.93
CA ASP A 233 -14.04 10.93 -19.96
C ASP A 233 -15.18 10.16 -19.27
N SER A 234 -14.92 8.87 -18.98
CA SER A 234 -15.86 7.86 -18.47
C SER A 234 -16.72 7.17 -19.53
N VAL A 235 -17.68 7.85 -20.17
CA VAL A 235 -18.50 7.29 -21.27
C VAL A 235 -18.90 8.44 -22.19
N PRO A 236 -18.66 8.38 -23.51
CA PRO A 236 -18.18 7.23 -24.28
C PRO A 236 -16.66 7.18 -24.49
N GLY A 237 -15.89 8.20 -24.10
CA GLY A 237 -14.46 8.36 -24.45
C GLY A 237 -14.25 8.98 -25.83
N ALA A 238 -13.15 9.71 -26.01
CA ALA A 238 -12.83 10.34 -27.29
C ALA A 238 -12.32 9.30 -28.30
N LEU A 239 -12.96 9.21 -29.46
CA LEU A 239 -12.62 8.26 -30.53
C LEU A 239 -11.40 8.74 -31.31
N ALA A 240 -10.42 7.87 -31.49
CA ALA A 240 -9.26 8.07 -32.36
C ALA A 240 -9.00 6.82 -33.20
N THR A 241 -8.37 6.98 -34.36
CA THR A 241 -8.04 5.86 -35.25
C THR A 241 -6.54 5.63 -35.26
N VAL A 242 -6.10 4.44 -34.89
CA VAL A 242 -4.72 3.97 -35.00
C VAL A 242 -4.49 3.41 -36.41
N ILE A 243 -3.34 3.72 -36.99
CA ILE A 243 -2.85 3.13 -38.24
C ILE A 243 -1.78 2.11 -37.86
N ASN A 244 -2.06 0.84 -38.05
CA ASN A 244 -1.15 -0.26 -37.75
C ASN A 244 -0.02 -0.34 -38.80
N ASP A 245 1.03 -1.11 -38.51
CA ASP A 245 2.19 -1.26 -39.40
C ASP A 245 1.83 -1.89 -40.77
N ASP A 246 0.74 -2.66 -40.83
CA ASP A 246 0.16 -3.24 -42.05
C ASP A 246 -0.80 -2.29 -42.81
N ASN A 247 -0.89 -1.02 -42.39
CA ASN A 247 -1.83 0.00 -42.86
C ASN A 247 -3.32 -0.29 -42.60
N THR A 248 -3.64 -1.22 -41.69
CA THR A 248 -5.02 -1.37 -41.21
C THR A 248 -5.39 -0.25 -40.23
N GLU A 249 -6.66 0.17 -40.26
CA GLU A 249 -7.21 1.18 -39.36
C GLU A 249 -7.96 0.51 -38.20
N GLU A 250 -7.62 0.90 -36.96
CA GLU A 250 -8.28 0.42 -35.75
C GLU A 250 -8.79 1.58 -34.91
N ASN A 251 -10.07 1.55 -34.53
CA ASN A 251 -10.65 2.58 -33.67
C ASN A 251 -10.38 2.26 -32.20
N ILE A 252 -9.87 3.26 -31.48
CA ILE A 252 -9.65 3.25 -30.04
C ILE A 252 -10.37 4.42 -29.38
N ARG A 253 -10.57 4.34 -28.06
CA ARG A 253 -11.07 5.47 -27.26
C ARG A 253 -10.03 5.91 -26.24
N LEU A 254 -9.85 7.22 -26.11
CA LEU A 254 -8.85 7.87 -25.25
C LEU A 254 -9.50 8.34 -23.96
N PHE A 255 -8.81 8.12 -22.82
CA PHE A 255 -9.29 8.52 -21.49
C PHE A 255 -8.18 9.03 -20.58
N GLY A 256 -8.54 9.88 -19.61
CA GLY A 256 -7.68 10.36 -18.54
C GLY A 256 -6.53 11.25 -19.04
N ALA A 257 -6.86 12.17 -19.94
CA ALA A 257 -5.89 13.09 -20.53
C ALA A 257 -5.54 14.25 -19.58
N HIS A 258 -4.28 14.70 -19.64
CA HIS A 258 -3.80 15.91 -18.98
C HIS A 258 -2.69 16.54 -19.81
N ILE A 259 -2.52 17.86 -19.66
CA ILE A 259 -1.37 18.57 -20.23
C ILE A 259 -0.09 18.04 -19.58
N TYR A 260 0.91 17.76 -20.41
CA TYR A 260 2.20 17.22 -20.01
C TYR A 260 3.23 18.36 -19.99
N GLU A 261 3.76 18.66 -18.81
CA GLU A 261 4.71 19.78 -18.57
C GLU A 261 6.14 19.31 -18.29
N ASP A 262 6.38 17.99 -18.22
CA ASP A 262 7.70 17.42 -17.99
C ASP A 262 8.58 17.46 -19.27
N ILE A 263 9.90 17.31 -19.09
CA ILE A 263 10.92 17.27 -20.16
C ILE A 263 10.56 16.20 -21.22
N PRO A 264 10.89 16.38 -22.52
CA PRO A 264 10.59 15.39 -23.55
C PRO A 264 11.11 14.00 -23.19
N VAL A 265 10.20 13.03 -23.10
CA VAL A 265 10.53 11.63 -22.84
C VAL A 265 11.14 11.03 -24.11
N LYS A 266 12.35 10.46 -24.01
CA LYS A 266 12.90 9.61 -25.07
C LYS A 266 12.20 8.25 -25.01
N SER A 267 11.10 8.09 -25.75
CA SER A 267 10.54 6.77 -26.04
C SER A 267 10.82 6.38 -27.48
N ASN A 268 11.29 5.15 -27.67
CA ASN A 268 11.46 4.54 -28.99
C ASN A 268 10.21 3.77 -29.45
N GLN A 269 9.16 3.73 -28.61
CA GLN A 269 7.89 3.05 -28.90
C GLN A 269 6.82 4.09 -29.23
N PHE A 270 6.23 3.99 -30.42
CA PHE A 270 5.22 4.93 -30.88
C PHE A 270 4.10 4.21 -31.64
N ILE A 271 2.94 4.85 -31.70
CA ILE A 271 1.82 4.47 -32.56
C ILE A 271 1.50 5.61 -33.53
N ARG A 272 0.92 5.28 -34.68
CA ARG A 272 0.45 6.28 -35.65
C ARG A 272 -1.03 6.52 -35.44
N LEU A 273 -1.41 7.77 -35.21
CA LEU A 273 -2.82 8.16 -35.14
C LEU A 273 -3.21 8.89 -36.43
N LYS A 274 -4.35 8.54 -37.01
CA LYS A 274 -4.90 9.18 -38.20
C LYS A 274 -5.14 10.66 -37.92
N GLY A 275 -4.58 11.53 -38.76
CA GLY A 275 -4.69 12.98 -38.61
C GLY A 275 -3.64 13.64 -37.69
N LEU A 276 -2.72 12.87 -37.11
CA LEU A 276 -1.57 13.40 -36.36
C LEU A 276 -0.30 13.34 -37.24
N SER A 277 0.37 14.49 -37.41
CA SER A 277 1.58 14.59 -38.26
C SER A 277 2.83 14.00 -37.62
N THR A 278 2.86 13.87 -36.30
CA THR A 278 3.95 13.31 -35.53
C THR A 278 3.55 11.95 -34.94
N PRO A 279 4.48 11.03 -34.67
CA PRO A 279 4.17 9.82 -33.92
C PRO A 279 3.62 10.15 -32.53
N ALA A 280 2.68 9.34 -32.04
CA ALA A 280 2.23 9.42 -30.66
C ALA A 280 3.05 8.42 -29.82
N TYR A 281 3.76 8.90 -28.81
CA TYR A 281 4.80 8.13 -28.11
C TYR A 281 4.23 7.42 -26.88
N ILE A 282 4.46 6.11 -26.77
CA ILE A 282 4.11 5.33 -25.58
C ILE A 282 5.23 5.50 -24.56
N HIS A 283 4.92 5.81 -23.31
CA HIS A 283 5.90 5.91 -22.24
C HIS A 283 5.37 5.33 -20.93
N GLU A 284 6.21 5.32 -19.89
CA GLU A 284 5.91 4.76 -18.57
C GLU A 284 4.62 5.30 -17.92
N ARG A 285 4.14 6.51 -18.30
CA ARG A 285 2.93 7.11 -17.73
C ARG A 285 1.77 7.31 -18.71
N GLY A 286 1.87 6.79 -19.94
CA GLY A 286 0.76 6.81 -20.89
C GLY A 286 1.15 6.94 -22.37
N LEU A 287 0.30 7.61 -23.14
CA LEU A 287 0.49 7.94 -24.56
C LEU A 287 0.62 9.46 -24.70
N LEU A 288 1.76 9.93 -25.20
CA LEU A 288 2.03 11.34 -25.48
C LEU A 288 1.58 11.69 -26.91
N ILE A 289 0.65 12.65 -27.00
CA ILE A 289 0.17 13.24 -28.25
C ILE A 289 0.68 14.68 -28.31
N GLN A 290 1.41 15.04 -29.36
CA GLN A 290 1.90 16.40 -29.55
C GLN A 290 0.83 17.25 -30.23
N GLY A 291 0.51 18.41 -29.65
CA GLY A 291 -0.36 19.41 -30.28
C GLY A 291 0.40 20.28 -31.29
N THR A 292 -0.35 21.07 -32.07
CA THR A 292 0.23 22.01 -33.06
C THR A 292 1.04 23.14 -32.44
N ASP A 293 0.90 23.36 -31.13
CA ASP A 293 1.63 24.32 -30.29
C ASP A 293 2.92 23.74 -29.68
N ASN A 294 3.35 22.55 -30.12
CA ASN A 294 4.50 21.78 -29.61
C ASN A 294 4.40 21.36 -28.14
N ARG A 295 3.26 21.54 -27.48
CA ARG A 295 2.98 21.00 -26.15
C ARG A 295 2.46 19.57 -26.27
N PHE A 296 2.56 18.80 -25.20
CA PHE A 296 2.12 17.41 -25.18
C PHE A 296 0.88 17.21 -24.31
N VAL A 297 0.01 16.30 -24.73
CA VAL A 297 -1.10 15.74 -23.94
C VAL A 297 -0.75 14.30 -23.61
N ASN A 298 -0.81 13.94 -22.33
CA ASN A 298 -0.62 12.57 -21.90
C ASN A 298 -1.96 11.88 -21.63
N VAL A 299 -2.27 10.85 -22.42
CA VAL A 299 -3.46 9.99 -22.27
C VAL A 299 -3.08 8.77 -21.44
N ARG A 300 -3.75 8.54 -20.31
CA ARG A 300 -3.39 7.44 -19.40
C ARG A 300 -3.97 6.09 -19.80
N ARG A 301 -5.18 6.07 -20.35
CA ARG A 301 -5.91 4.83 -20.62
C ARG A 301 -6.50 4.85 -22.02
N LEU A 302 -6.56 3.68 -22.64
CA LEU A 302 -7.10 3.46 -23.98
C LEU A 302 -8.13 2.33 -23.91
N LYS A 303 -9.21 2.42 -24.66
CA LYS A 303 -10.13 1.30 -24.89
C LYS A 303 -10.00 0.82 -26.33
N LYS A 304 -9.69 -0.46 -26.51
CA LYS A 304 -9.56 -1.16 -27.79
C LYS A 304 -10.63 -2.25 -27.84
N GLY A 305 -11.63 -2.09 -28.70
CA GLY A 305 -12.84 -2.93 -28.67
C GLY A 305 -13.57 -2.79 -27.33
N SER A 306 -13.79 -3.91 -26.63
CA SER A 306 -14.35 -3.95 -25.27
C SER A 306 -13.32 -3.69 -24.17
N LYS A 307 -12.02 -3.87 -24.44
CA LYS A 307 -10.95 -3.90 -23.44
C LYS A 307 -10.40 -2.53 -23.10
N MET A 308 -10.36 -2.17 -21.82
CA MET A 308 -9.62 -1.01 -21.29
C MET A 308 -8.20 -1.40 -20.91
N ILE A 309 -7.22 -0.59 -21.31
CA ILE A 309 -5.80 -0.81 -21.04
C ILE A 309 -5.15 0.48 -20.57
N ASN A 310 -4.09 0.38 -19.76
CA ASN A 310 -3.20 1.53 -19.59
C ASN A 310 -2.47 1.77 -20.90
N ALA A 311 -2.36 3.02 -21.31
CA ALA A 311 -1.68 3.38 -22.54
C ALA A 311 -0.21 2.90 -22.55
N CYS A 312 0.47 2.91 -21.39
CA CYS A 312 1.84 2.40 -21.25
C CYS A 312 2.00 0.90 -21.52
N ASP A 313 0.90 0.13 -21.53
CA ASP A 313 0.91 -1.31 -21.72
C ASP A 313 0.53 -1.72 -23.15
N TRP A 314 0.38 -0.75 -24.08
CA TRP A 314 0.02 -0.98 -25.49
C TRP A 314 0.81 -2.13 -26.13
N PHE A 315 2.13 -2.15 -25.92
CA PHE A 315 3.03 -3.16 -26.49
C PHE A 315 3.28 -4.38 -25.59
N LYS A 316 2.76 -4.41 -24.35
CA LYS A 316 2.97 -5.53 -23.41
C LYS A 316 1.96 -6.67 -23.58
N GLN A 317 0.85 -6.42 -24.28
CA GLN A 317 -0.26 -7.38 -24.37
C GLN A 317 -0.13 -8.42 -25.49
N SER A 318 0.88 -8.35 -26.34
CA SER A 318 1.17 -9.40 -27.33
C SER A 318 1.76 -10.69 -26.72
N GLN A 319 1.79 -10.83 -25.38
CA GLN A 319 2.41 -11.98 -24.68
C GLN A 319 1.61 -12.57 -23.49
N ALA A 320 0.28 -12.41 -23.42
CA ALA A 320 -0.53 -13.19 -22.47
C ALA A 320 -1.24 -14.34 -23.21
N PRO A 321 -1.00 -15.62 -22.89
CA PRO A 321 -1.72 -16.73 -23.51
C PRO A 321 -3.20 -16.69 -23.09
N GLN A 322 -4.11 -16.50 -24.05
CA GLN A 322 -5.53 -16.80 -23.86
C GLN A 322 -5.69 -18.31 -23.69
N ILE A 323 -6.45 -18.75 -22.69
CA ILE A 323 -6.82 -20.17 -22.57
C ILE A 323 -7.80 -20.48 -23.69
N THR A 324 -7.33 -21.19 -24.72
CA THR A 324 -8.16 -21.58 -25.88
C THR A 324 -8.71 -23.00 -25.76
N ASN A 325 -8.21 -23.79 -24.82
CA ASN A 325 -8.53 -25.20 -24.67
C ASN A 325 -9.23 -25.40 -23.32
N PHE A 326 -10.53 -25.68 -23.32
CA PHE A 326 -11.33 -25.95 -22.11
C PHE A 326 -11.69 -27.44 -22.02
N THR A 327 -11.78 -27.99 -20.82
CA THR A 327 -12.31 -29.34 -20.58
C THR A 327 -13.85 -29.34 -20.63
N GLU A 328 -14.48 -30.51 -20.79
CA GLU A 328 -15.96 -30.62 -20.74
C GLU A 328 -16.54 -30.15 -19.39
N ASP A 329 -15.81 -30.40 -18.30
CA ASP A 329 -16.17 -29.96 -16.95
C ASP A 329 -16.12 -28.42 -16.82
N GLU A 330 -15.09 -27.77 -17.39
CA GLU A 330 -14.96 -26.32 -17.41
C GLU A 330 -16.08 -25.67 -18.25
N LEU A 331 -16.40 -26.24 -19.41
CA LEU A 331 -17.51 -25.77 -20.24
C LEU A 331 -18.86 -25.88 -19.50
N THR A 332 -19.07 -26.93 -18.72
CA THR A 332 -20.26 -27.07 -17.87
C THR A 332 -20.29 -25.97 -16.78
N LYS A 333 -19.14 -25.65 -16.17
CA LYS A 333 -19.03 -24.55 -15.20
C LYS A 333 -19.27 -23.18 -15.81
N LYS A 334 -18.94 -22.99 -17.10
CA LYS A 334 -19.26 -21.77 -17.85
C LYS A 334 -20.77 -21.50 -17.89
N GLU A 335 -21.58 -22.54 -18.11
CA GLU A 335 -23.04 -22.43 -18.11
C GLU A 335 -23.59 -22.10 -16.72
N ILE A 336 -23.04 -22.69 -15.66
CA ILE A 336 -23.40 -22.37 -14.27
C ILE A 336 -23.08 -20.90 -13.98
N LEU A 337 -21.89 -20.43 -14.37
CA LEU A 337 -21.48 -19.03 -14.17
C LEU A 337 -22.39 -18.07 -14.94
N ALA A 338 -22.78 -18.42 -16.18
CA ALA A 338 -23.73 -17.64 -16.97
C ALA A 338 -25.08 -17.53 -16.25
N ASN A 339 -25.55 -18.60 -15.59
CA ASN A 339 -26.79 -18.58 -14.82
C ASN A 339 -26.69 -17.72 -13.54
N ILE A 340 -25.54 -17.71 -12.86
CA ILE A 340 -25.28 -16.82 -11.73
C ILE A 340 -25.34 -15.35 -12.19
N TRP A 341 -24.62 -15.03 -13.27
CA TRP A 341 -24.63 -13.69 -13.87
C TRP A 341 -26.04 -13.29 -14.34
N LEU A 342 -26.78 -14.19 -14.99
CA LEU A 342 -28.18 -13.98 -15.38
C LEU A 342 -29.07 -13.72 -14.16
N SER A 343 -28.85 -14.43 -13.05
CA SER A 343 -29.62 -14.26 -11.81
C SER A 343 -29.37 -12.91 -11.14
N ILE A 344 -28.16 -12.37 -11.25
CA ILE A 344 -27.77 -11.07 -10.67
C ILE A 344 -28.18 -9.93 -11.60
N LEU A 345 -27.76 -9.99 -12.86
CA LEU A 345 -27.92 -8.91 -13.84
C LEU A 345 -29.31 -8.88 -14.49
N LYS A 346 -30.05 -9.99 -14.44
CA LYS A 346 -31.38 -10.17 -15.06
C LYS A 346 -31.40 -9.85 -16.56
N CYS A 347 -30.28 -10.08 -17.27
CA CYS A 347 -30.14 -9.94 -18.72
C CYS A 347 -29.42 -11.16 -19.34
N PRO A 348 -29.60 -11.43 -20.65
CA PRO A 348 -28.83 -12.45 -21.34
C PRO A 348 -27.32 -12.23 -21.17
N ILE A 349 -26.57 -13.32 -20.98
CA ILE A 349 -25.13 -13.30 -20.75
C ILE A 349 -24.42 -13.80 -22.00
N GLU A 350 -23.69 -12.91 -22.65
CA GLU A 350 -22.82 -13.16 -23.79
C GLU A 350 -21.34 -13.05 -23.35
N ALA A 351 -20.42 -13.54 -24.17
CA ALA A 351 -18.98 -13.58 -23.85
C ALA A 351 -18.41 -12.19 -23.47
N ASP A 352 -18.90 -11.14 -24.10
CA ASP A 352 -18.47 -9.76 -23.89
C ASP A 352 -19.35 -8.97 -22.89
N THR A 353 -20.27 -9.65 -22.20
CA THR A 353 -21.13 -9.00 -21.19
C THR A 353 -20.26 -8.46 -20.06
N ASP A 354 -20.33 -7.16 -19.81
CA ASP A 354 -19.62 -6.49 -18.71
C ASP A 354 -20.57 -6.35 -17.51
N PHE A 355 -20.11 -6.84 -16.35
CA PHE A 355 -20.86 -6.93 -15.11
C PHE A 355 -21.37 -5.57 -14.62
N PHE A 356 -20.53 -4.54 -14.69
CA PHE A 356 -20.87 -3.19 -14.25
C PHE A 356 -21.64 -2.40 -15.31
N ALA A 357 -21.35 -2.62 -16.59
CA ALA A 357 -22.11 -2.02 -17.70
C ALA A 357 -23.55 -2.56 -17.77
N ALA A 358 -23.76 -3.83 -17.40
CA ALA A 358 -25.08 -4.42 -17.16
C ALA A 358 -25.75 -3.86 -15.88
N GLY A 359 -25.02 -3.06 -15.09
CA GLY A 359 -25.52 -2.21 -14.04
C GLY A 359 -25.49 -2.82 -12.64
N ALA A 360 -24.59 -3.77 -12.39
CA ALA A 360 -24.27 -4.30 -11.07
C ALA A 360 -23.66 -3.23 -10.15
N GLY A 361 -24.05 -3.24 -8.87
CA GLY A 361 -23.48 -2.42 -7.80
C GLY A 361 -22.55 -3.20 -6.86
N SER A 362 -22.06 -2.55 -5.81
CA SER A 362 -21.15 -3.17 -4.84
C SER A 362 -21.73 -4.39 -4.12
N MET A 363 -23.06 -4.40 -3.88
CA MET A 363 -23.74 -5.55 -3.28
C MET A 363 -23.79 -6.75 -4.23
N ASP A 364 -23.88 -6.50 -5.54
CA ASP A 364 -23.93 -7.54 -6.57
C ASP A 364 -22.56 -8.19 -6.76
N VAL A 365 -21.47 -7.45 -6.55
CA VAL A 365 -20.10 -7.99 -6.54
C VAL A 365 -19.94 -9.02 -5.42
N VAL A 366 -20.36 -8.67 -4.20
CA VAL A 366 -20.29 -9.59 -3.05
C VAL A 366 -21.13 -10.83 -3.33
N ARG A 367 -22.34 -10.64 -3.86
CA ARG A 367 -23.23 -11.75 -4.23
C ARG A 367 -22.62 -12.66 -5.30
N LEU A 368 -22.03 -12.10 -6.35
CA LEU A 368 -21.35 -12.86 -7.40
C LEU A 368 -20.21 -13.70 -6.83
N VAL A 369 -19.37 -13.10 -6.00
CA VAL A 369 -18.22 -13.79 -5.38
C VAL A 369 -18.69 -14.96 -4.52
N GLU A 370 -19.68 -14.75 -3.65
CA GLU A 370 -20.17 -15.81 -2.76
C GLU A 370 -20.91 -16.92 -3.52
N GLU A 371 -21.75 -16.60 -4.52
CA GLU A 371 -22.40 -17.62 -5.37
C GLU A 371 -21.36 -18.41 -6.20
N CYS A 372 -20.27 -17.79 -6.64
CA CYS A 372 -19.19 -18.50 -7.34
C CYS A 372 -18.36 -19.38 -6.40
N LYS A 373 -18.09 -18.94 -5.16
CA LYS A 373 -17.44 -19.77 -4.14
C LYS A 373 -18.26 -21.01 -3.83
N ASP A 374 -19.57 -20.87 -3.65
CA ASP A 374 -20.47 -21.98 -3.38
C ASP A 374 -20.59 -22.94 -4.57
N ALA A 375 -20.68 -22.40 -5.79
CA ALA A 375 -20.85 -23.21 -7.00
C ALA A 375 -19.58 -23.92 -7.47
N PHE A 376 -18.40 -23.33 -7.26
CA PHE A 376 -17.15 -23.82 -7.85
C PHE A 376 -16.08 -24.18 -6.83
N ASP A 377 -16.30 -23.90 -5.53
CA ASP A 377 -15.30 -23.99 -4.48
C ASP A 377 -14.01 -23.31 -4.93
N VAL A 378 -13.97 -21.98 -5.07
CA VAL A 378 -12.81 -21.24 -5.61
C VAL A 378 -12.41 -20.08 -4.70
N PRO A 379 -11.11 -19.77 -4.54
CA PRO A 379 -10.67 -18.63 -3.75
C PRO A 379 -10.87 -17.31 -4.52
N LEU A 380 -12.11 -16.79 -4.52
CA LEU A 380 -12.47 -15.52 -5.14
C LEU A 380 -12.59 -14.38 -4.10
N GLU A 381 -12.09 -13.21 -4.47
CA GLU A 381 -12.19 -11.96 -3.73
C GLU A 381 -12.89 -10.88 -4.59
N ASN A 382 -13.51 -9.90 -3.94
CA ASN A 382 -14.25 -8.83 -4.64
C ASN A 382 -13.39 -8.11 -5.70
N GLU A 383 -12.10 -7.94 -5.44
CA GLU A 383 -11.15 -7.25 -6.35
C GLU A 383 -11.05 -7.93 -7.72
N GLN A 384 -11.18 -9.26 -7.79
CA GLN A 384 -11.07 -10.01 -9.05
C GLN A 384 -12.24 -9.70 -10.00
N VAL A 385 -13.42 -9.39 -9.49
CA VAL A 385 -14.56 -8.94 -10.31
C VAL A 385 -14.28 -7.57 -10.94
N PHE A 386 -13.57 -6.68 -10.24
CA PHE A 386 -13.18 -5.37 -10.78
C PHE A 386 -12.06 -5.47 -11.81
N MET A 387 -11.19 -6.47 -11.68
CA MET A 387 -10.05 -6.69 -12.59
C MET A 387 -10.44 -7.44 -13.86
N ALA A 388 -11.47 -8.29 -13.80
CA ALA A 388 -12.04 -9.01 -14.94
C ALA A 388 -13.57 -8.82 -14.97
N PRO A 389 -14.07 -7.63 -15.32
CA PRO A 389 -15.50 -7.31 -15.28
C PRO A 389 -16.29 -7.93 -16.44
N VAL A 390 -15.63 -8.50 -17.44
CA VAL A 390 -16.26 -9.09 -18.63
C VAL A 390 -16.44 -10.59 -18.43
N PHE A 391 -17.59 -11.14 -18.80
CA PHE A 391 -17.98 -12.53 -18.54
C PHE A 391 -16.92 -13.56 -18.96
N GLU A 392 -16.44 -13.49 -20.20
CA GLU A 392 -15.43 -14.45 -20.71
C GLU A 392 -14.10 -14.31 -19.96
N GLU A 393 -13.72 -13.09 -19.58
CA GLU A 393 -12.50 -12.82 -18.82
C GLU A 393 -12.62 -13.34 -17.39
N PHE A 394 -13.75 -13.07 -16.73
CA PHE A 394 -14.07 -13.56 -15.39
C PHE A 394 -14.13 -15.09 -15.37
N TYR A 395 -14.74 -15.70 -16.38
CA TYR A 395 -14.74 -17.15 -16.58
C TYR A 395 -13.32 -17.69 -16.73
N CYS A 396 -12.46 -17.04 -17.51
CA CYS A 396 -11.05 -17.42 -17.62
C CYS A 396 -10.32 -17.30 -16.28
N GLU A 397 -10.62 -16.30 -15.45
CA GLU A 397 -10.06 -16.17 -14.09
C GLU A 397 -10.55 -17.29 -13.16
N ILE A 398 -11.82 -17.68 -13.23
CA ILE A 398 -12.36 -18.83 -12.50
C ILE A 398 -11.69 -20.13 -12.96
N VAL A 399 -11.54 -20.35 -14.27
CA VAL A 399 -10.84 -21.52 -14.82
C VAL A 399 -9.37 -21.53 -14.39
N LYS A 400 -8.69 -20.38 -14.36
CA LYS A 400 -7.33 -20.28 -13.82
C LYS A 400 -7.30 -20.68 -12.34
N ALA A 401 -8.23 -20.18 -11.53
CA ALA A 401 -8.33 -20.51 -10.11
C ALA A 401 -8.60 -22.01 -9.89
N LEU A 402 -9.51 -22.60 -10.68
CA LEU A 402 -9.85 -24.03 -10.63
C LEU A 402 -8.69 -24.93 -11.07
N ARG A 403 -7.99 -24.58 -12.16
CA ARG A 403 -6.80 -25.30 -12.63
C ARG A 403 -5.64 -25.20 -11.64
N GLN A 404 -5.58 -24.11 -10.88
CA GLN A 404 -4.61 -23.90 -9.81
C GLN A 404 -5.02 -24.62 -8.51
N GLY A 405 -6.26 -25.09 -8.40
CA GLY A 405 -6.80 -25.87 -7.29
C GLY A 405 -7.23 -25.01 -6.10
N SER A 406 -8.34 -25.39 -5.48
CA SER A 406 -8.98 -24.67 -4.36
C SER A 406 -8.57 -25.17 -2.99
N SER A 407 -7.45 -25.85 -2.93
CA SER A 407 -6.67 -25.97 -1.71
C SER A 407 -5.70 -24.79 -1.72
N GLY A 408 -5.66 -23.98 -0.67
CA GLY A 408 -4.63 -22.95 -0.44
C GLY A 408 -3.19 -23.48 -0.34
N ASP A 409 -2.92 -24.67 -0.88
CA ASP A 409 -1.71 -25.47 -0.74
C ASP A 409 -0.78 -25.49 -1.97
N ASN A 410 -1.15 -24.95 -3.14
CA ASN A 410 -0.34 -25.13 -4.35
C ASN A 410 -0.11 -23.87 -5.23
N LEU A 411 0.15 -22.72 -4.62
CA LEU A 411 1.04 -21.75 -5.29
C LEU A 411 2.45 -22.37 -5.31
N MET A 412 2.74 -23.18 -6.33
CA MET A 412 4.08 -23.72 -6.55
C MET A 412 5.02 -22.55 -6.87
N VAL A 413 5.78 -22.13 -5.87
CA VAL A 413 6.86 -21.16 -6.04
C VAL A 413 8.05 -21.90 -6.64
N HIS A 414 8.34 -21.66 -7.91
CA HIS A 414 9.50 -22.24 -8.57
C HIS A 414 10.77 -21.49 -8.15
N PHE A 415 11.79 -22.24 -7.73
CA PHE A 415 13.11 -21.73 -7.42
C PHE A 415 14.17 -22.82 -7.64
N ASP A 416 15.38 -22.39 -7.99
CA ASP A 416 16.57 -23.22 -7.86
C ASP A 416 17.07 -23.17 -6.41
N GLY A 417 17.52 -24.31 -5.91
CA GLY A 417 17.87 -24.46 -4.52
C GLY A 417 18.49 -25.80 -4.19
N PHE A 418 18.54 -26.11 -2.90
CA PHE A 418 19.00 -27.40 -2.39
C PHE A 418 18.07 -27.90 -1.30
N VAL A 419 18.17 -29.19 -0.97
CA VAL A 419 17.43 -29.81 0.13
C VAL A 419 18.35 -29.94 1.33
N LEU A 420 18.10 -29.16 2.38
CA LEU A 420 18.78 -29.29 3.65
C LEU A 420 18.24 -30.52 4.39
N LYS A 421 19.10 -31.51 4.61
CA LYS A 421 18.80 -32.70 5.41
C LYS A 421 19.34 -32.50 6.83
N ALA A 422 18.52 -31.91 7.71
CA ALA A 422 18.92 -31.60 9.08
C ALA A 422 17.75 -31.78 10.05
N ASN A 423 18.04 -32.08 11.32
CA ASN A 423 17.04 -32.15 12.39
C ASN A 423 15.83 -33.06 12.06
N LYS A 424 16.09 -34.21 11.39
CA LYS A 424 15.07 -35.17 10.92
C LYS A 424 14.06 -34.59 9.91
N LYS A 425 14.45 -33.55 9.18
CA LYS A 425 13.65 -32.89 8.14
C LYS A 425 14.44 -32.82 6.83
N GLU A 426 13.71 -32.83 5.73
CA GLU A 426 14.22 -32.49 4.40
C GLU A 426 13.57 -31.18 3.98
N ILE A 427 14.34 -30.09 3.97
CA ILE A 427 13.82 -28.74 3.82
C ILE A 427 14.32 -28.18 2.49
N PRO A 428 13.45 -27.91 1.50
CA PRO A 428 13.85 -27.23 0.27
C PRO A 428 14.09 -25.75 0.54
N ILE A 429 15.27 -25.24 0.15
CA ILE A 429 15.73 -23.88 0.41
C ILE A 429 16.13 -23.21 -0.92
N PRO A 430 15.57 -22.03 -1.25
CA PRO A 430 16.00 -21.26 -2.41
C PRO A 430 17.42 -20.72 -2.26
N THR A 431 18.18 -20.64 -3.36
CA THR A 431 19.54 -20.06 -3.39
C THR A 431 19.67 -18.85 -4.31
N GLN A 432 18.59 -18.46 -4.97
CA GLN A 432 18.53 -17.34 -5.91
C GLN A 432 18.21 -16.01 -5.22
N LEU A 433 18.33 -14.89 -5.95
CA LEU A 433 17.80 -13.61 -5.51
C LEU A 433 16.27 -13.66 -5.60
N PHE A 434 15.56 -12.92 -4.76
CA PHE A 434 14.11 -12.78 -4.86
C PHE A 434 13.74 -11.38 -5.31
N ILE A 435 13.32 -11.24 -6.57
CA ILE A 435 13.02 -9.96 -7.21
C ILE A 435 11.65 -10.06 -7.87
N ASN A 436 10.78 -9.09 -7.60
CA ASN A 436 9.47 -8.99 -8.22
C ASN A 436 8.61 -10.28 -8.10
N GLY A 437 8.60 -10.90 -6.92
CA GLY A 437 7.82 -12.11 -6.68
C GLY A 437 8.41 -13.40 -7.26
N GLN A 438 9.63 -13.35 -7.82
CA GLN A 438 10.27 -14.49 -8.48
C GLN A 438 11.69 -14.71 -7.95
N PHE A 439 12.12 -15.97 -7.95
CA PHE A 439 13.51 -16.33 -7.71
C PHE A 439 14.30 -16.27 -9.02
N VAL A 440 15.40 -15.51 -9.02
CA VAL A 440 16.24 -15.25 -10.20
C VAL A 440 17.72 -15.35 -9.87
N ASP A 441 18.52 -15.85 -10.83
CA ASP A 441 19.97 -15.83 -10.74
C ASP A 441 20.51 -14.40 -10.65
N ALA A 442 21.64 -14.22 -9.95
CA ALA A 442 22.38 -12.96 -10.02
C ALA A 442 23.03 -12.78 -11.40
N GLU A 443 23.28 -11.53 -11.77
CA GLU A 443 24.03 -11.19 -12.98
C GLU A 443 25.38 -11.94 -13.01
N ASN A 444 25.71 -12.50 -14.18
CA ASN A 444 26.90 -13.34 -14.39
C ASN A 444 26.98 -14.59 -13.49
N ARG A 445 25.86 -15.02 -12.88
CA ARG A 445 25.77 -16.16 -11.95
C ARG A 445 26.78 -16.09 -10.80
N LYS A 446 27.06 -14.87 -10.33
CA LYS A 446 27.96 -14.69 -9.18
C LYS A 446 27.32 -15.25 -7.93
N THR A 447 28.09 -15.95 -7.11
CA THR A 447 27.61 -16.58 -5.87
C THR A 447 28.47 -16.23 -4.64
N LEU A 448 27.93 -16.53 -3.46
CA LEU A 448 28.58 -16.53 -2.15
C LEU A 448 28.54 -17.94 -1.57
N ASP A 449 29.65 -18.38 -1.00
CA ASP A 449 29.72 -19.63 -0.26
C ASP A 449 29.13 -19.44 1.15
N ILE A 450 28.19 -20.30 1.51
CA ILE A 450 27.56 -20.30 2.83
C ILE A 450 28.10 -21.47 3.63
N ILE A 451 28.75 -21.17 4.76
CA ILE A 451 29.50 -22.14 5.55
C ILE A 451 28.76 -22.43 6.86
N ASN A 452 28.62 -23.71 7.21
CA ASN A 452 28.05 -24.11 8.48
C ASN A 452 29.07 -23.86 9.62
N PRO A 453 28.78 -23.00 10.59
CA PRO A 453 29.71 -22.67 11.65
C PRO A 453 30.00 -23.83 12.62
N ALA A 454 29.13 -24.84 12.69
CA ALA A 454 29.30 -25.98 13.59
C ALA A 454 30.30 -27.02 13.08
N ASN A 455 30.61 -27.04 11.78
CA ASN A 455 31.48 -28.06 11.20
C ASN A 455 32.38 -27.56 10.05
N GLU A 456 32.32 -26.27 9.71
CA GLU A 456 33.13 -25.60 8.68
C GLU A 456 32.86 -26.08 7.24
N GLU A 457 31.79 -26.84 7.03
CA GLU A 457 31.45 -27.37 5.71
C GLU A 457 30.62 -26.38 4.91
N LEU A 458 30.82 -26.38 3.59
CA LEU A 458 29.99 -25.63 2.65
C LEU A 458 28.57 -26.20 2.68
N ILE A 459 27.59 -25.38 3.05
CA ILE A 459 26.16 -25.71 2.99
C ILE A 459 25.70 -25.65 1.53
N CYS A 460 25.88 -24.49 0.90
CA CYS A 460 25.45 -24.23 -0.47
C CYS A 460 26.12 -22.95 -1.01
N GLN A 461 25.84 -22.65 -2.29
CA GLN A 461 26.17 -21.37 -2.91
C GLN A 461 24.90 -20.57 -3.15
N VAL A 462 24.91 -19.29 -2.76
CA VAL A 462 23.76 -18.37 -2.88
C VAL A 462 24.10 -17.25 -3.85
N ALA A 463 23.14 -16.83 -4.67
CA ALA A 463 23.30 -15.73 -5.62
C ALA A 463 23.80 -14.44 -4.93
N SER A 464 24.74 -13.75 -5.58
CA SER A 464 25.37 -12.53 -5.09
C SER A 464 25.04 -11.35 -6.01
N ALA A 465 24.05 -10.55 -5.61
CA ALA A 465 23.56 -9.41 -6.37
C ALA A 465 24.68 -8.43 -6.77
N SER A 466 24.66 -8.04 -8.04
CA SER A 466 25.38 -6.89 -8.57
C SER A 466 24.63 -5.59 -8.30
N SER A 467 25.21 -4.45 -8.68
CA SER A 467 24.49 -3.17 -8.67
C SER A 467 23.30 -3.16 -9.64
N ASN A 468 23.37 -3.91 -10.74
CA ASN A 468 22.28 -4.02 -11.71
C ASN A 468 21.12 -4.85 -11.15
N ASP A 469 21.42 -5.95 -10.45
CA ASP A 469 20.41 -6.73 -9.74
C ASP A 469 19.68 -5.89 -8.68
N VAL A 470 20.42 -5.05 -7.95
CA VAL A 470 19.84 -4.09 -7.00
C VAL A 470 18.96 -3.05 -7.70
N ASP A 471 19.40 -2.48 -8.82
CA ASP A 471 18.59 -1.55 -9.62
C ASP A 471 17.28 -2.21 -10.09
N ASN A 472 17.32 -3.46 -10.56
CA ASN A 472 16.13 -4.23 -10.92
C ASN A 472 15.17 -4.42 -9.73
N ALA A 473 15.70 -4.80 -8.55
CA ALA A 473 14.92 -4.93 -7.33
C ALA A 473 14.28 -3.61 -6.88
N VAL A 474 15.02 -2.50 -6.95
CA VAL A 474 14.50 -1.18 -6.61
C VAL A 474 13.44 -0.72 -7.60
N LYS A 475 13.62 -0.95 -8.91
CA LYS A 475 12.61 -0.64 -9.93
C LYS A 475 11.33 -1.45 -9.73
N ALA A 476 11.44 -2.74 -9.40
CA ALA A 476 10.29 -3.56 -9.06
C ALA A 476 9.55 -3.03 -7.82
N ALA A 477 10.29 -2.69 -6.74
CA ALA A 477 9.71 -2.08 -5.55
C ALA A 477 9.03 -0.73 -5.84
N HIS A 478 9.64 0.08 -6.70
CA HIS A 478 9.09 1.37 -7.11
C HIS A 478 7.79 1.20 -7.92
N GLN A 479 7.76 0.26 -8.88
CA GLN A 479 6.58 -0.06 -9.65
C GLN A 479 5.45 -0.59 -8.76
N ALA A 480 5.75 -1.51 -7.86
CA ALA A 480 4.78 -2.04 -6.90
C ALA A 480 4.19 -0.94 -6.01
N PHE A 481 5.02 -0.02 -5.53
CA PHE A 481 4.60 1.09 -4.65
C PHE A 481 3.61 2.05 -5.32
N TYR A 482 3.77 2.34 -6.60
CA TYR A 482 2.84 3.18 -7.37
C TYR A 482 1.75 2.38 -8.10
N GLY A 483 1.83 1.06 -8.10
CA GLY A 483 0.90 0.13 -8.74
C GLY A 483 -0.03 -0.56 -7.74
N ALA A 484 -0.09 -1.90 -7.79
CA ALA A 484 -1.03 -2.71 -7.01
C ALA A 484 -0.99 -2.42 -5.50
N TRP A 485 0.20 -2.22 -4.92
CA TRP A 485 0.33 -1.99 -3.47
C TRP A 485 -0.35 -0.70 -2.99
N ARG A 486 -0.50 0.29 -3.88
CA ARG A 486 -1.19 1.54 -3.57
C ARG A 486 -2.71 1.38 -3.48
N GLN A 487 -3.26 0.36 -4.14
CA GLN A 487 -4.69 0.04 -4.13
C GLN A 487 -5.07 -0.81 -2.91
N VAL A 488 -4.12 -1.55 -2.34
CA VAL A 488 -4.33 -2.35 -1.13
C VAL A 488 -4.64 -1.43 0.05
N SER A 489 -5.84 -1.56 0.60
CA SER A 489 -6.25 -0.79 1.77
C SER A 489 -5.38 -1.13 2.99
N ALA A 490 -5.30 -0.20 3.94
CA ALA A 490 -4.61 -0.42 5.21
C ALA A 490 -5.04 -1.72 5.91
N ARG A 491 -6.34 -2.06 5.87
CA ARG A 491 -6.86 -3.28 6.49
C ARG A 491 -6.44 -4.55 5.75
N GLN A 492 -6.55 -4.58 4.42
CA GLN A 492 -6.12 -5.72 3.60
C GLN A 492 -4.62 -5.99 3.77
N ARG A 493 -3.82 -4.93 3.86
CA ARG A 493 -2.39 -5.03 4.17
C ARG A 493 -2.13 -5.73 5.50
N GLY A 494 -2.91 -5.41 6.54
CA GLY A 494 -2.88 -6.13 7.82
C GLY A 494 -3.21 -7.62 7.67
N GLN A 495 -4.21 -7.98 6.86
CA GLN A 495 -4.58 -9.38 6.63
C GLN A 495 -3.47 -10.18 5.92
N LEU A 496 -2.82 -9.61 4.90
CA LEU A 496 -1.66 -10.24 4.25
C LEU A 496 -0.52 -10.51 5.23
N MET A 497 -0.25 -9.56 6.13
CA MET A 497 0.78 -9.70 7.16
C MET A 497 0.42 -10.76 8.22
N LEU A 498 -0.85 -10.88 8.61
CA LEU A 498 -1.31 -11.94 9.50
C LEU A 498 -1.16 -13.32 8.85
N LYS A 499 -1.58 -13.46 7.59
CA LYS A 499 -1.42 -14.70 6.82
C LYS A 499 0.05 -15.11 6.71
N LEU A 500 0.95 -14.16 6.46
CA LEU A 500 2.39 -14.44 6.45
C LEU A 500 2.90 -14.90 7.82
N ALA A 501 2.45 -14.28 8.91
CA ALA A 501 2.83 -14.69 10.25
C ALA A 501 2.34 -16.12 10.58
N ASP A 502 1.15 -16.49 10.12
CA ASP A 502 0.60 -17.84 10.30
C ASP A 502 1.40 -18.88 9.49
N LEU A 503 1.75 -18.58 8.23
CA LEU A 503 2.65 -19.43 7.42
C LEU A 503 4.05 -19.58 8.05
N MET A 504 4.56 -18.52 8.68
CA MET A 504 5.82 -18.59 9.44
C MET A 504 5.69 -19.45 10.70
N GLU A 505 4.55 -19.44 11.39
CA GLU A 505 4.27 -20.31 12.53
C GLU A 505 4.16 -21.78 12.10
N GLU A 506 3.49 -22.06 10.98
CA GLU A 506 3.39 -23.41 10.40
C GLU A 506 4.77 -23.99 10.02
N GLN A 507 5.69 -23.15 9.55
CA GLN A 507 7.05 -23.55 9.19
C GLN A 507 8.10 -23.25 10.27
N LYS A 508 7.67 -23.00 11.51
CA LYS A 508 8.55 -22.51 12.58
C LYS A 508 9.73 -23.43 12.86
N GLU A 509 9.51 -24.74 12.88
CA GLU A 509 10.59 -25.72 13.09
C GLU A 509 11.57 -25.78 11.92
N GLU A 510 11.09 -25.56 10.69
CA GLU A 510 11.95 -25.52 9.50
C GLU A 510 12.81 -24.27 9.50
N LEU A 511 12.20 -23.10 9.69
CA LEU A 511 12.90 -21.82 9.81
C LEU A 511 13.93 -21.87 10.94
N ALA A 512 13.59 -22.43 12.10
CA ALA A 512 14.53 -22.58 13.21
C ALA A 512 15.67 -23.55 12.90
N THR A 513 15.41 -24.62 12.13
CA THR A 513 16.44 -25.56 11.69
C THR A 513 17.42 -24.88 10.73
N ILE A 514 16.90 -24.12 9.75
CA ILE A 514 17.72 -23.34 8.81
C ILE A 514 18.57 -22.33 9.59
N GLU A 515 17.96 -21.53 10.48
CA GLU A 515 18.68 -20.53 11.29
C GLU A 515 19.80 -21.18 12.11
N SER A 516 19.57 -22.38 12.66
CA SER A 516 20.57 -23.09 13.46
C SER A 516 21.78 -23.55 12.65
N VAL A 517 21.54 -24.06 11.43
CA VAL A 517 22.60 -24.53 10.53
C VAL A 517 23.34 -23.37 9.88
N ASP A 518 22.63 -22.31 9.52
CA ASP A 518 23.16 -21.16 8.78
C ASP A 518 23.90 -20.17 9.69
N SER A 519 23.42 -19.96 10.92
CA SER A 519 23.97 -18.95 11.84
C SER A 519 24.66 -19.51 13.09
N GLY A 520 24.48 -20.80 13.40
CA GLY A 520 24.95 -21.41 14.64
C GLY A 520 24.03 -21.19 15.85
N ALA A 521 22.86 -20.59 15.66
CA ALA A 521 21.88 -20.39 16.73
C ALA A 521 21.43 -21.74 17.31
N VAL A 522 21.46 -21.89 18.64
CA VAL A 522 20.95 -23.09 19.31
C VAL A 522 19.46 -23.27 18.97
N TYR A 523 19.06 -24.45 18.49
CA TYR A 523 17.74 -24.69 17.91
C TYR A 523 16.57 -24.32 18.83
N THR A 524 16.64 -24.68 20.12
CA THR A 524 15.60 -24.35 21.09
C THR A 524 15.46 -22.84 21.31
N LEU A 525 16.58 -22.12 21.22
CA LEU A 525 16.62 -20.67 21.26
C LEU A 525 16.13 -20.04 19.94
N ALA A 526 16.51 -20.62 18.80
CA ALA A 526 16.02 -20.20 17.48
C ALA A 526 14.50 -20.29 17.41
N LEU A 527 13.94 -21.43 17.81
CA LEU A 527 12.50 -21.68 17.83
C LEU A 527 11.74 -20.65 18.67
N LYS A 528 12.22 -20.39 19.89
CA LYS A 528 11.56 -19.48 20.84
C LYS A 528 11.75 -18.01 20.47
N THR A 529 12.97 -17.63 20.08
CA THR A 529 13.37 -16.22 19.99
C THR A 529 13.51 -15.77 18.54
N HIS A 530 14.39 -16.41 17.76
CA HIS A 530 14.69 -15.96 16.39
C HIS A 530 13.43 -16.02 15.53
N ILE A 531 12.70 -17.13 15.59
CA ILE A 531 11.49 -17.35 14.80
C ILE A 531 10.25 -16.89 15.56
N GLY A 532 10.11 -17.27 16.84
CA GLY A 532 8.96 -16.86 17.66
C GLY A 532 8.74 -15.34 17.68
N MET A 533 9.78 -14.56 17.99
CA MET A 533 9.67 -13.09 18.01
C MET A 533 9.53 -12.47 16.61
N SER A 534 10.00 -13.16 15.56
CA SER A 534 9.74 -12.75 14.17
C SER A 534 8.25 -12.80 13.87
N ILE A 535 7.60 -13.92 14.21
CA ILE A 535 6.15 -14.12 14.04
C ILE A 535 5.38 -13.05 14.84
N ASP A 536 5.77 -12.82 16.09
CA ASP A 536 5.16 -11.78 16.93
C ASP A 536 5.29 -10.38 16.32
N ALA A 537 6.45 -10.04 15.71
CA ALA A 537 6.65 -8.74 15.07
C ALA A 537 5.71 -8.54 13.88
N TRP A 538 5.54 -9.56 13.03
CA TRP A 538 4.59 -9.50 11.92
C TRP A 538 3.15 -9.37 12.40
N ARG A 539 2.73 -10.13 13.43
CA ARG A 539 1.39 -10.02 14.04
C ARG A 539 1.15 -8.64 14.67
N TYR A 540 2.13 -8.14 15.42
CA TYR A 540 2.05 -6.83 16.08
C TYR A 540 1.87 -5.70 15.07
N PHE A 541 2.72 -5.64 14.04
CA PHE A 541 2.65 -4.58 13.03
C PHE A 541 1.48 -4.73 12.06
N ALA A 542 0.99 -5.95 11.81
CA ALA A 542 -0.27 -6.15 11.09
C ALA A 542 -1.43 -5.42 11.76
N GLY A 543 -1.48 -5.46 13.10
CA GLY A 543 -2.47 -4.75 13.91
C GLY A 543 -2.37 -3.22 13.80
N TRP A 544 -1.23 -2.66 13.39
CA TRP A 544 -1.03 -1.22 13.24
C TRP A 544 -1.50 -0.64 11.91
N CYS A 545 -1.63 -1.46 10.87
CA CYS A 545 -1.87 -0.97 9.51
C CYS A 545 -3.05 0.00 9.42
N ASP A 546 -4.17 -0.28 10.10
CA ASP A 546 -5.39 0.54 10.14
C ASP A 546 -5.53 1.44 11.38
N LYS A 547 -4.47 1.53 12.20
CA LYS A 547 -4.40 2.37 13.42
C LYS A 547 -3.41 3.52 13.29
N ILE A 548 -2.75 3.65 12.14
CA ILE A 548 -1.92 4.80 11.81
C ILE A 548 -2.83 6.01 11.56
N GLN A 549 -2.75 7.01 12.43
CA GLN A 549 -3.60 8.20 12.40
C GLN A 549 -2.80 9.49 12.21
N GLY A 550 -3.43 10.48 11.58
CA GLY A 550 -3.00 11.88 11.61
C GLY A 550 -3.59 12.63 12.81
N SER A 551 -3.66 13.94 12.71
CA SER A 551 -4.21 14.82 13.77
C SER A 551 -4.96 15.98 13.15
N THR A 552 -6.01 16.48 13.83
CA THR A 552 -6.60 17.79 13.55
C THR A 552 -5.91 18.84 14.44
N ILE A 553 -5.63 20.02 13.91
CA ILE A 553 -4.82 21.05 14.58
C ILE A 553 -5.65 22.34 14.71
N PRO A 554 -5.89 22.85 15.93
CA PRO A 554 -6.64 24.08 16.15
C PRO A 554 -5.76 25.31 15.88
N VAL A 555 -5.53 25.62 14.61
CA VAL A 555 -4.78 26.81 14.18
C VAL A 555 -5.62 28.09 14.35
N ASN A 556 -4.96 29.24 14.37
CA ASN A 556 -5.66 30.52 14.38
C ASN A 556 -6.53 30.68 13.12
N PRO A 557 -7.78 31.16 13.24
CA PRO A 557 -8.65 31.39 12.08
C PRO A 557 -8.18 32.61 11.26
N ALA A 558 -8.36 32.55 9.95
CA ALA A 558 -8.15 33.66 9.02
C ALA A 558 -9.40 34.54 8.92
N ARG A 559 -9.74 35.24 10.01
CA ARG A 559 -11.01 35.97 10.15
C ARG A 559 -11.28 36.92 8.96
N PRO A 560 -12.53 36.96 8.44
CA PRO A 560 -13.74 36.32 8.97
C PRO A 560 -13.89 34.82 8.65
N ASN A 561 -13.02 34.24 7.81
CA ASN A 561 -13.10 32.85 7.34
C ASN A 561 -12.64 31.84 8.41
N ASN A 562 -13.07 30.57 8.27
CA ASN A 562 -12.61 29.48 9.11
C ASN A 562 -11.42 28.76 8.47
N VAL A 563 -10.64 28.05 9.29
CA VAL A 563 -9.50 27.26 8.82
C VAL A 563 -9.57 25.87 9.44
N LEU A 564 -9.49 24.84 8.60
CA LEU A 564 -9.33 23.45 8.99
C LEU A 564 -7.91 23.00 8.66
N THR A 565 -7.12 22.68 9.68
CA THR A 565 -5.81 22.05 9.51
C THR A 565 -5.84 20.61 10.02
N PHE A 566 -5.35 19.68 9.22
CA PHE A 566 -5.15 18.29 9.61
C PHE A 566 -3.88 17.70 9.00
N THR A 567 -3.38 16.62 9.60
CA THR A 567 -2.23 15.88 9.07
C THR A 567 -2.64 14.53 8.49
N LYS A 568 -1.91 14.09 7.46
CA LYS A 568 -1.99 12.73 6.90
C LYS A 568 -0.65 12.04 7.12
N LYS A 569 -0.67 10.81 7.62
CA LYS A 569 0.49 9.91 7.65
C LYS A 569 0.53 9.15 6.34
N GLU A 570 1.60 9.32 5.57
CA GLU A 570 1.79 8.67 4.28
C GLU A 570 3.05 7.80 4.31
N PRO A 571 3.11 6.69 3.57
CA PRO A 571 4.36 5.92 3.41
C PRO A 571 5.46 6.79 2.78
N ILE A 572 6.71 6.46 3.11
CA ILE A 572 7.88 7.13 2.56
C ILE A 572 8.07 6.80 1.08
N GLY A 573 7.92 5.52 0.69
CA GLY A 573 8.19 5.05 -0.68
C GLY A 573 8.92 3.72 -0.69
N VAL A 574 9.96 3.61 -1.54
CA VAL A 574 10.85 2.45 -1.56
C VAL A 574 11.86 2.53 -0.43
N VAL A 575 12.01 1.43 0.31
CA VAL A 575 12.89 1.33 1.48
C VAL A 575 13.96 0.27 1.27
N GLY A 576 15.23 0.62 1.49
CA GLY A 576 16.34 -0.32 1.55
C GLY A 576 16.61 -0.76 2.99
N LEU A 577 16.65 -2.06 3.24
CA LEU A 577 16.96 -2.64 4.54
C LEU A 577 18.28 -3.42 4.48
N VAL A 578 19.15 -3.21 5.46
CA VAL A 578 20.43 -3.91 5.60
C VAL A 578 20.51 -4.45 7.02
N THR A 579 20.55 -5.77 7.16
CA THR A 579 20.47 -6.46 8.46
C THR A 579 21.77 -7.17 8.83
N PRO A 580 22.03 -7.37 10.14
CA PRO A 580 23.19 -8.08 10.64
C PRO A 580 22.97 -9.61 10.59
N TRP A 581 23.98 -10.35 11.03
CA TRP A 581 24.06 -11.82 10.96
C TRP A 581 23.72 -12.54 12.27
N ASN A 582 23.52 -11.82 13.37
CA ASN A 582 23.38 -12.42 14.70
C ASN A 582 22.00 -12.98 15.01
N TYR A 583 20.94 -12.37 14.45
CA TYR A 583 19.58 -12.90 14.42
C TYR A 583 18.97 -12.68 13.03
N PRO A 584 19.37 -13.44 12.01
CA PRO A 584 19.06 -13.15 10.62
C PRO A 584 17.57 -12.88 10.33
N LEU A 585 16.67 -13.81 10.70
CA LEU A 585 15.24 -13.64 10.43
C LEU A 585 14.58 -12.62 11.37
N MET A 586 15.04 -12.57 12.62
CA MET A 586 14.48 -11.65 13.62
C MET A 586 14.73 -10.19 13.25
N MET A 587 15.96 -9.85 12.84
CA MET A 587 16.30 -8.48 12.42
C MET A 587 15.64 -8.10 11.10
N LEU A 588 15.48 -9.06 10.18
CA LEU A 588 14.64 -8.88 9.01
C LEU A 588 13.21 -8.50 9.42
N SER A 589 12.61 -9.27 10.32
CA SER A 589 11.21 -9.11 10.71
C SER A 589 10.97 -7.81 11.48
N TRP A 590 11.88 -7.43 12.39
CA TRP A 590 11.79 -6.16 13.14
C TRP A 590 11.71 -4.95 12.21
N LYS A 591 12.57 -4.90 11.19
CA LYS A 591 12.63 -3.77 10.26
C LYS A 591 11.53 -3.84 9.20
N MET A 592 11.34 -5.01 8.60
CA MET A 592 10.45 -5.17 7.46
C MET A 592 8.97 -5.11 7.87
N ALA A 593 8.57 -5.69 9.00
CA ALA A 593 7.17 -5.69 9.42
C ALA A 593 6.65 -4.26 9.64
N ALA A 594 7.41 -3.39 10.31
CA ALA A 594 7.06 -1.98 10.49
C ALA A 594 7.04 -1.21 9.14
N CYS A 595 7.99 -1.50 8.26
CA CYS A 595 8.09 -0.90 6.92
C CYS A 595 6.86 -1.21 6.07
N ILE A 596 6.48 -2.49 6.00
CA ILE A 596 5.33 -2.98 5.26
C ILE A 596 4.03 -2.47 5.91
N ALA A 597 3.88 -2.51 7.23
CA ALA A 597 2.68 -2.00 7.89
C ALA A 597 2.38 -0.52 7.58
N ALA A 598 3.43 0.30 7.46
CA ALA A 598 3.33 1.69 7.06
C ALA A 598 2.93 1.91 5.58
N GLY A 599 2.89 0.86 4.76
CA GLY A 599 2.48 0.90 3.35
C GLY A 599 3.63 1.13 2.36
N ASN A 600 4.87 0.91 2.77
CA ASN A 600 6.04 1.00 1.89
C ASN A 600 6.23 -0.29 1.11
N THR A 601 7.07 -0.23 0.07
CA THR A 601 7.71 -1.42 -0.52
C THR A 601 9.18 -1.43 -0.14
N CYS A 602 9.80 -2.61 -0.13
CA CYS A 602 11.19 -2.70 0.27
C CYS A 602 11.99 -3.77 -0.46
N LEU A 603 13.30 -3.58 -0.41
CA LEU A 603 14.29 -4.60 -0.65
C LEU A 603 15.16 -4.75 0.59
N ILE A 604 15.48 -5.99 0.94
CA ILE A 604 16.41 -6.31 2.03
C ILE A 604 17.67 -6.97 1.49
N LYS A 605 18.81 -6.54 2.02
CA LYS A 605 20.08 -7.20 1.90
C LYS A 605 20.40 -7.90 3.23
N PRO A 606 20.18 -9.23 3.34
CA PRO A 606 20.59 -9.97 4.52
C PRO A 606 22.13 -10.01 4.63
N ALA A 607 22.64 -10.33 5.81
CA ALA A 607 24.07 -10.50 5.99
C ALA A 607 24.60 -11.64 5.12
N GLN A 608 25.77 -11.44 4.54
CA GLN A 608 26.34 -12.35 3.53
C GLN A 608 26.72 -13.74 4.07
N THR A 609 26.80 -13.91 5.39
CA THR A 609 27.21 -15.16 6.05
C THR A 609 26.06 -16.10 6.35
N CYS A 610 24.82 -15.60 6.40
CA CYS A 610 23.63 -16.38 6.79
C CYS A 610 22.33 -15.85 6.15
N PRO A 611 22.18 -15.95 4.81
CA PRO A 611 21.01 -15.43 4.10
C PRO A 611 19.83 -16.41 4.00
N LEU A 612 19.96 -17.67 4.41
CA LEU A 612 19.07 -18.75 3.99
C LEU A 612 17.64 -18.59 4.53
N THR A 613 17.48 -18.12 5.77
CA THR A 613 16.14 -17.86 6.33
C THR A 613 15.44 -16.67 5.67
N ALA A 614 16.19 -15.66 5.18
CA ALA A 614 15.61 -14.57 4.42
C ALA A 614 15.07 -15.04 3.05
N LEU A 615 15.76 -15.98 2.41
CA LEU A 615 15.30 -16.59 1.15
C LEU A 615 14.10 -17.52 1.37
N LYS A 616 14.11 -18.32 2.44
CA LYS A 616 12.94 -19.13 2.80
C LYS A 616 11.73 -18.25 3.16
N PHE A 617 11.96 -17.15 3.86
CA PHE A 617 10.93 -16.15 4.15
C PHE A 617 10.33 -15.57 2.86
N ALA A 618 11.14 -15.28 1.84
CA ALA A 618 10.66 -14.74 0.56
C ALA A 618 9.65 -15.67 -0.12
N GLU A 619 9.88 -16.99 -0.08
CA GLU A 619 8.91 -17.99 -0.57
C GLU A 619 7.54 -17.85 0.14
N LEU A 620 7.55 -17.64 1.47
CA LEU A 620 6.34 -17.46 2.26
C LEU A 620 5.58 -16.18 1.91
N THR A 621 6.28 -15.12 1.49
CA THR A 621 5.60 -13.89 1.05
C THR A 621 4.75 -14.09 -0.20
N VAL A 622 5.18 -14.98 -1.11
CA VAL A 622 4.39 -15.35 -2.30
C VAL A 622 3.17 -16.15 -1.88
N LYS A 623 3.35 -17.15 -1.00
CA LYS A 623 2.25 -17.97 -0.46
C LYS A 623 1.23 -17.15 0.34
N ALA A 624 1.69 -16.10 1.01
CA ALA A 624 0.84 -15.14 1.71
C ALA A 624 0.05 -14.23 0.76
N GLY A 625 0.41 -14.15 -0.52
CA GLY A 625 -0.31 -13.36 -1.52
C GLY A 625 0.15 -11.90 -1.63
N PHE A 626 1.38 -11.57 -1.20
CA PHE A 626 1.92 -10.23 -1.40
C PHE A 626 2.08 -9.93 -2.91
N PRO A 627 1.65 -8.75 -3.39
CA PRO A 627 1.87 -8.37 -4.78
C PRO A 627 3.36 -8.40 -5.15
N PRO A 628 3.71 -8.85 -6.38
CA PRO A 628 5.07 -8.83 -6.90
C PRO A 628 5.75 -7.46 -6.70
N GLY A 629 6.99 -7.48 -6.20
CA GLY A 629 7.82 -6.30 -5.99
C GLY A 629 7.63 -5.59 -4.65
N VAL A 630 6.59 -5.91 -3.86
CA VAL A 630 6.41 -5.29 -2.53
C VAL A 630 7.56 -5.66 -1.58
N ILE A 631 7.98 -6.92 -1.62
CA ILE A 631 9.12 -7.46 -0.88
C ILE A 631 10.12 -8.03 -1.88
N ASN A 632 11.40 -7.69 -1.72
CA ASN A 632 12.51 -8.21 -2.52
C ASN A 632 13.66 -8.60 -1.57
N VAL A 633 14.39 -9.67 -1.87
CA VAL A 633 15.55 -10.13 -1.09
C VAL A 633 16.76 -10.21 -2.02
N VAL A 634 17.77 -9.39 -1.75
CA VAL A 634 18.99 -9.28 -2.55
C VAL A 634 20.21 -9.68 -1.71
N CYS A 635 20.56 -10.97 -1.78
CA CYS A 635 21.79 -11.50 -1.21
C CYS A 635 23.02 -10.89 -1.91
N GLY A 636 24.15 -10.75 -1.22
CA GLY A 636 25.37 -10.20 -1.82
C GLY A 636 26.32 -9.62 -0.78
N THR A 637 27.42 -8.99 -1.21
CA THR A 637 28.40 -8.39 -0.28
C THR A 637 27.97 -7.02 0.24
N GLY A 638 28.47 -6.61 1.41
CA GLY A 638 28.17 -5.28 1.96
C GLY A 638 28.60 -4.14 1.03
N SER A 639 29.83 -4.21 0.52
CA SER A 639 30.43 -3.23 -0.40
C SER A 639 29.85 -3.25 -1.82
N GLY A 640 29.22 -4.37 -2.23
CA GLY A 640 28.52 -4.47 -3.52
C GLY A 640 27.05 -4.08 -3.38
N ALA A 641 26.21 -5.06 -3.04
CA ALA A 641 24.76 -4.88 -2.95
C ALA A 641 24.35 -3.83 -1.90
N GLY A 642 25.01 -3.81 -0.72
CA GLY A 642 24.66 -2.86 0.34
C GLY A 642 24.93 -1.40 -0.05
N GLN A 643 26.10 -1.13 -0.64
CA GLN A 643 26.46 0.19 -1.16
C GLN A 643 25.52 0.61 -2.30
N ALA A 644 25.22 -0.30 -3.24
CA ALA A 644 24.30 -0.03 -4.33
C ALA A 644 22.91 0.40 -3.82
N ILE A 645 22.39 -0.22 -2.75
CA ILE A 645 21.14 0.19 -2.10
C ILE A 645 21.27 1.60 -1.50
N ALA A 646 22.38 1.87 -0.80
CA ALA A 646 22.63 3.14 -0.13
C ALA A 646 22.72 4.32 -1.11
N ASP A 647 23.28 4.10 -2.29
CA ASP A 647 23.49 5.14 -3.29
C ASP A 647 22.28 5.30 -4.24
N HIS A 648 21.35 4.33 -4.26
CA HIS A 648 20.26 4.33 -5.23
C HIS A 648 19.31 5.55 -5.11
N PRO A 649 19.00 6.26 -6.22
CA PRO A 649 18.21 7.50 -6.17
C PRO A 649 16.71 7.30 -5.92
N LEU A 650 16.18 6.11 -6.22
CA LEU A 650 14.77 5.77 -5.96
C LEU A 650 14.50 5.25 -4.54
N VAL A 651 15.54 4.85 -3.79
CA VAL A 651 15.39 4.49 -2.38
C VAL A 651 15.19 5.78 -1.57
N ARG A 652 14.14 5.84 -0.76
CA ARG A 652 13.75 7.04 0.00
C ARG A 652 14.00 6.94 1.50
N LYS A 653 14.20 5.71 2.01
CA LYS A 653 14.70 5.47 3.36
C LYS A 653 15.63 4.26 3.39
N LEU A 654 16.65 4.31 4.24
CA LEU A 654 17.53 3.18 4.54
C LEU A 654 17.43 2.79 6.02
N GLY A 655 17.12 1.53 6.31
CA GLY A 655 17.20 0.98 7.67
C GLY A 655 18.43 0.10 7.81
N PHE A 656 19.42 0.53 8.60
CA PHE A 656 20.68 -0.18 8.78
C PHE A 656 20.83 -0.65 10.23
N THR A 657 21.22 -1.92 10.39
CA THR A 657 21.82 -2.40 11.63
C THR A 657 23.18 -3.04 11.33
N GLY A 658 24.19 -2.67 12.09
CA GLY A 658 25.55 -3.21 11.94
C GLY A 658 26.59 -2.44 12.73
N SER A 659 27.87 -2.54 12.36
CA SER A 659 28.93 -1.85 13.09
C SER A 659 28.90 -0.33 12.86
N THR A 660 29.35 0.44 13.87
CA THR A 660 29.38 1.91 13.80
C THR A 660 30.22 2.44 12.65
N GLY A 661 31.34 1.79 12.32
CA GLY A 661 32.19 2.17 11.18
C GLY A 661 31.44 2.11 9.86
N ILE A 662 30.68 1.03 9.62
CA ILE A 662 29.88 0.87 8.40
C ILE A 662 28.64 1.77 8.42
N GLY A 663 27.99 1.95 9.58
CA GLY A 663 26.87 2.89 9.74
C GLY A 663 27.23 4.32 9.31
N LYS A 664 28.43 4.80 9.66
CA LYS A 664 28.95 6.10 9.21
C LYS A 664 29.10 6.19 7.69
N VAL A 665 29.54 5.11 7.03
CA VAL A 665 29.63 5.04 5.56
C VAL A 665 28.24 5.09 4.93
N VAL A 666 27.30 4.28 5.43
CA VAL A 666 25.93 4.23 4.91
C VAL A 666 25.21 5.57 5.11
N MET A 667 25.40 6.23 6.26
CA MET A 667 24.82 7.55 6.53
C MET A 667 25.38 8.61 5.57
N ARG A 668 26.69 8.57 5.28
CA ARG A 668 27.32 9.45 4.29
C ARG A 668 26.71 9.24 2.91
N SER A 669 26.59 8.00 2.44
CA SER A 669 25.91 7.69 1.17
C SER A 669 24.49 8.22 1.12
N CYS A 670 23.71 8.08 2.20
CA CYS A 670 22.35 8.60 2.26
C CYS A 670 22.32 10.13 2.06
N ALA A 671 23.27 10.84 2.68
CA ALA A 671 23.40 12.28 2.57
C ALA A 671 23.84 12.72 1.17
N GLU A 672 24.87 12.08 0.61
CA GLU A 672 25.48 12.45 -0.67
C GLU A 672 24.61 12.12 -1.89
N SER A 673 23.82 11.05 -1.83
CA SER A 673 23.03 10.57 -2.97
C SER A 673 21.76 11.38 -3.22
N ASN A 674 20.81 11.39 -2.27
CA ASN A 674 19.49 11.99 -2.46
C ASN A 674 18.79 12.44 -1.17
N LEU A 675 19.55 12.64 -0.08
CA LEU A 675 19.02 12.98 1.25
C LEU A 675 17.91 12.02 1.72
N LYS A 676 18.00 10.74 1.36
CA LYS A 676 17.08 9.71 1.87
C LYS A 676 17.17 9.65 3.39
N LYS A 677 16.03 9.43 4.04
CA LYS A 677 16.01 9.20 5.50
C LYS A 677 16.85 7.97 5.83
N CYS A 678 17.46 7.94 7.00
CA CYS A 678 18.11 6.73 7.49
C CYS A 678 17.81 6.50 8.97
N SER A 679 17.75 5.24 9.37
CA SER A 679 17.75 4.83 10.77
C SER A 679 18.94 3.90 10.99
N MET A 680 19.66 4.10 12.10
CA MET A 680 20.94 3.49 12.40
C MET A 680 20.88 2.84 13.77
N GLU A 681 20.94 1.52 13.83
CA GLU A 681 21.18 0.81 15.09
C GLU A 681 22.57 0.16 15.01
N LEU A 682 23.48 0.69 15.82
CA LEU A 682 24.91 0.43 15.74
C LEU A 682 25.40 -0.23 17.03
N GLY A 683 26.69 -0.53 17.11
CA GLY A 683 27.28 -1.32 18.19
C GLY A 683 26.96 -0.81 19.61
N GLY A 684 27.19 -1.69 20.60
CA GLY A 684 26.94 -1.43 22.01
C GLY A 684 28.13 -1.77 22.91
N LYS A 685 28.27 -1.03 24.01
CA LYS A 685 29.11 -1.41 25.16
C LYS A 685 28.31 -1.28 26.45
N SER A 686 27.15 -1.93 26.44
CA SER A 686 26.08 -1.76 27.42
C SER A 686 26.56 -2.09 28.84
N PRO A 687 26.42 -1.16 29.82
CA PRO A 687 26.79 -1.41 31.20
C PRO A 687 25.67 -2.14 31.97
N LEU A 688 26.06 -3.10 32.80
CA LEU A 688 25.20 -3.74 33.78
C LEU A 688 25.76 -3.49 35.19
N VAL A 689 25.01 -2.81 36.06
CA VAL A 689 25.42 -2.54 37.45
C VAL A 689 24.70 -3.48 38.41
N ILE A 690 25.44 -4.16 39.28
CA ILE A 690 24.91 -5.12 40.25
C ILE A 690 25.30 -4.66 41.66
N PHE A 691 24.30 -4.18 42.42
CA PHE A 691 24.45 -3.76 43.81
C PHE A 691 24.35 -4.96 44.77
N ALA A 692 24.97 -4.83 45.95
CA ALA A 692 24.99 -5.86 46.99
C ALA A 692 23.59 -6.20 47.55
N ASP A 693 22.66 -5.25 47.50
CA ASP A 693 21.27 -5.44 47.97
C ASP A 693 20.36 -6.19 46.99
N CYS A 694 20.88 -6.61 45.83
CA CYS A 694 20.09 -7.30 44.82
C CYS A 694 19.59 -8.69 45.28
N ASP A 695 18.69 -9.27 44.49
CA ASP A 695 18.45 -10.72 44.56
C ASP A 695 19.64 -11.42 43.90
N PHE A 696 20.60 -11.87 44.71
CA PHE A 696 21.90 -12.35 44.25
C PHE A 696 21.81 -13.51 43.27
N GLU A 697 20.96 -14.51 43.53
CA GLU A 697 20.77 -15.67 42.64
C GLU A 697 20.20 -15.24 41.28
N LYS A 698 19.25 -14.29 41.27
CA LYS A 698 18.75 -13.71 40.02
C LYS A 698 19.81 -12.88 39.30
N ALA A 699 20.63 -12.12 40.04
CA ALA A 699 21.70 -11.31 39.47
C ALA A 699 22.76 -12.18 38.78
N VAL A 700 23.15 -13.32 39.37
CA VAL A 700 24.04 -14.30 38.70
C VAL A 700 23.40 -14.82 37.42
N LYS A 701 22.16 -15.32 37.48
CA LYS A 701 21.45 -15.87 36.32
C LYS A 701 21.28 -14.86 35.19
N HIS A 702 20.82 -13.65 35.50
CA HIS A 702 20.61 -12.60 34.50
C HIS A 702 21.93 -11.96 34.06
N GLY A 703 22.94 -11.87 34.91
CA GLY A 703 24.30 -11.48 34.54
C GLY A 703 24.88 -12.42 33.49
N MET A 704 24.78 -13.74 33.71
CA MET A 704 25.15 -14.74 32.70
C MET A 704 24.33 -14.61 31.41
N SER A 705 23.00 -14.50 31.52
CA SER A 705 22.14 -14.32 30.34
C SER A 705 22.49 -13.04 29.57
N SER A 706 22.83 -11.94 30.25
CA SER A 706 23.16 -10.67 29.63
C SER A 706 24.40 -10.72 28.73
N VAL A 707 25.27 -11.72 28.92
CA VAL A 707 26.51 -11.89 28.15
C VAL A 707 26.46 -13.10 27.23
N PHE A 708 26.02 -14.26 27.72
CA PHE A 708 26.17 -15.53 27.00
C PHE A 708 24.95 -15.90 26.15
N PHE A 709 23.84 -15.17 26.27
CA PHE A 709 22.65 -15.41 25.44
C PHE A 709 22.98 -15.25 23.95
N ASN A 710 22.48 -16.18 23.13
CA ASN A 710 22.84 -16.30 21.72
C ASN A 710 24.35 -16.24 21.49
N LYS A 711 25.12 -16.91 22.36
CA LYS A 711 26.58 -16.98 22.35
C LYS A 711 27.29 -15.61 22.28
N GLY A 712 26.65 -14.58 22.85
CA GLY A 712 27.16 -13.22 22.98
C GLY A 712 27.07 -12.35 21.73
N GLU A 713 26.62 -12.91 20.60
CA GLU A 713 26.31 -12.16 19.40
C GLU A 713 24.94 -11.51 19.55
N ASN A 714 24.90 -10.46 20.34
CA ASN A 714 23.69 -9.78 20.75
C ASN A 714 24.04 -8.30 20.97
N CYS A 715 23.40 -7.40 20.22
CA CYS A 715 23.71 -5.97 20.25
C CYS A 715 23.49 -5.36 21.65
N ILE A 716 22.52 -5.86 22.42
CA ILE A 716 22.27 -5.39 23.78
C ILE A 716 23.10 -6.09 24.85
N ALA A 717 23.99 -7.02 24.50
CA ALA A 717 24.79 -7.76 25.46
C ALA A 717 25.49 -6.81 26.46
N ALA A 718 25.54 -7.20 27.73
CA ALA A 718 26.22 -6.43 28.77
C ALA A 718 27.74 -6.52 28.57
N GLY A 719 28.25 -5.62 27.74
CA GLY A 719 29.67 -5.56 27.40
C GLY A 719 30.58 -5.11 28.55
N ARG A 720 30.00 -4.59 29.65
CA ARG A 720 30.67 -4.35 30.94
C ARG A 720 29.72 -4.69 32.08
N ILE A 721 30.23 -5.37 33.10
CA ILE A 721 29.50 -5.62 34.35
C ILE A 721 30.26 -4.95 35.50
N PHE A 722 29.59 -4.06 36.21
CA PHE A 722 30.07 -3.44 37.43
C PHE A 722 29.43 -4.16 38.61
N VAL A 723 30.23 -4.78 39.46
CA VAL A 723 29.74 -5.52 40.64
C VAL A 723 30.26 -4.87 41.91
N GLU A 724 29.37 -4.67 42.87
CA GLU A 724 29.72 -4.06 44.16
C GLU A 724 30.75 -4.93 44.89
N ASP A 725 31.75 -4.26 45.47
CA ASP A 725 32.94 -4.86 46.08
C ASP A 725 32.64 -5.98 47.08
N THR A 726 31.62 -5.84 47.92
CA THR A 726 31.26 -6.83 48.94
C THR A 726 30.70 -8.15 48.39
N ILE A 727 30.19 -8.17 47.16
CA ILE A 727 29.61 -9.37 46.54
C ILE A 727 30.38 -9.84 45.29
N HIS A 728 31.37 -9.09 44.82
CA HIS A 728 32.10 -9.37 43.57
C HIS A 728 32.70 -10.78 43.54
N ASP A 729 33.49 -11.16 44.54
CA ASP A 729 34.27 -12.41 44.47
C ASP A 729 33.34 -13.63 44.50
N GLU A 730 32.26 -13.57 45.27
CA GLU A 730 31.22 -14.61 45.29
C GLU A 730 30.44 -14.64 43.98
N PHE A 731 30.13 -13.48 43.37
CA PHE A 731 29.49 -13.41 42.05
C PHE A 731 30.35 -14.10 40.99
N VAL A 732 31.64 -13.76 40.91
CA VAL A 732 32.59 -14.38 39.96
C VAL A 732 32.67 -15.88 40.17
N ARG A 733 32.78 -16.34 41.42
CA ARG A 733 32.84 -17.77 41.76
C ARG A 733 31.59 -18.52 41.29
N ARG A 734 30.39 -17.95 41.50
CA ARG A 734 29.11 -18.55 41.06
C ARG A 734 28.98 -18.56 39.54
N VAL A 735 29.34 -17.48 38.86
CA VAL A 735 29.38 -17.42 37.39
C VAL A 735 30.28 -18.51 36.82
N VAL A 736 31.52 -18.66 37.32
CA VAL A 736 32.45 -19.68 36.82
C VAL A 736 31.91 -21.09 37.05
N LYS A 737 31.33 -21.36 38.22
CA LYS A 737 30.70 -22.65 38.53
C LYS A 737 29.58 -22.98 37.53
N ASP A 738 28.71 -22.03 37.23
CA ASP A 738 27.56 -22.25 36.36
C ASP A 738 28.01 -22.36 34.88
N ILE A 739 29.03 -21.60 34.45
CA ILE A 739 29.64 -21.72 33.11
C ILE A 739 30.19 -23.14 32.89
N GLN A 740 30.86 -23.72 33.88
CA GLN A 740 31.42 -25.08 33.77
C GLN A 740 30.34 -26.16 33.57
N SER A 741 29.08 -25.86 33.89
CA SER A 741 27.94 -26.75 33.66
C SER A 741 27.26 -26.55 32.30
N MET A 742 27.64 -25.53 31.53
CA MET A 742 27.05 -25.24 30.22
C MET A 742 27.47 -26.26 29.18
N THR A 743 26.48 -26.94 28.59
CA THR A 743 26.72 -27.84 27.45
C THR A 743 27.06 -27.03 26.20
N ILE A 744 28.28 -27.17 25.70
CA ILE A 744 28.73 -26.63 24.42
C ILE A 744 28.63 -27.73 23.37
N GLY A 745 28.05 -27.45 22.20
CA GLY A 745 27.84 -28.51 21.21
C GLY A 745 27.09 -28.08 19.95
N ASP A 746 26.78 -29.09 19.14
CA ASP A 746 25.94 -28.95 17.95
C ASP A 746 24.64 -28.17 18.29
N PRO A 747 24.35 -27.06 17.58
CA PRO A 747 23.13 -26.28 17.78
C PRO A 747 21.83 -27.07 17.68
N LEU A 748 21.81 -28.17 16.93
CA LEU A 748 20.63 -29.03 16.76
C LEU A 748 20.42 -29.98 17.93
N ASN A 749 21.44 -30.22 18.78
CA ASN A 749 21.27 -31.03 19.96
C ASN A 749 20.45 -30.28 21.03
N ARG A 750 19.38 -30.91 21.53
CA ARG A 750 18.45 -30.29 22.48
C ARG A 750 19.07 -29.97 23.85
N SER A 751 20.17 -30.63 24.22
CA SER A 751 20.89 -30.34 25.46
C SER A 751 21.90 -29.20 25.34
N THR A 752 22.22 -28.75 24.12
CA THR A 752 23.16 -27.66 23.88
C THR A 752 22.62 -26.35 24.47
N ALA A 753 23.45 -25.69 25.27
CA ALA A 753 23.17 -24.36 25.82
C ALA A 753 23.99 -23.27 25.11
N HIS A 754 25.12 -23.63 24.49
CA HIS A 754 26.05 -22.72 23.84
C HIS A 754 26.54 -23.28 22.50
N GLY A 755 26.22 -22.59 21.41
CA GLY A 755 26.57 -22.97 20.04
C GLY A 755 27.90 -22.36 19.56
N PRO A 756 28.27 -22.59 18.27
CA PRO A 756 29.42 -21.96 17.66
C PRO A 756 29.15 -20.48 17.39
N GLN A 757 30.22 -19.72 17.19
CA GLN A 757 30.16 -18.36 16.65
C GLN A 757 29.79 -18.41 15.17
N ASN A 758 29.15 -17.35 14.65
CA ASN A 758 28.49 -17.34 13.36
C ASN A 758 29.42 -17.62 12.16
N HIS A 759 30.64 -17.09 12.17
CA HIS A 759 31.57 -17.25 11.05
C HIS A 759 33.02 -17.05 11.49
N ARG A 760 33.95 -17.60 10.70
CA ARG A 760 35.38 -17.64 10.98
C ARG A 760 36.00 -16.28 11.35
N ALA A 761 35.72 -15.24 10.57
CA ALA A 761 36.33 -13.92 10.82
C ALA A 761 35.92 -13.34 12.18
N HIS A 762 34.67 -13.55 12.61
CA HIS A 762 34.22 -13.15 13.93
C HIS A 762 34.89 -13.98 15.03
N PHE A 763 34.98 -15.30 14.85
CA PHE A 763 35.66 -16.20 15.78
C PHE A 763 37.14 -15.81 16.00
N GLU A 764 37.87 -15.51 14.93
CA GLU A 764 39.26 -15.04 15.00
C GLU A 764 39.38 -13.68 15.72
N LYS A 765 38.43 -12.76 15.49
CA LYS A 765 38.36 -11.48 16.22
C LYS A 765 38.23 -11.68 17.73
N LEU A 766 37.43 -12.65 18.18
CA LEU A 766 37.24 -12.91 19.62
C LEU A 766 38.51 -13.44 20.29
N ILE A 767 39.30 -14.24 19.58
CA ILE A 767 40.60 -14.72 20.05
C ILE A 767 41.56 -13.53 20.25
N ASP A 768 41.68 -12.66 19.25
CA ASP A 768 42.50 -11.44 19.35
C ASP A 768 42.03 -10.51 20.48
N PHE A 769 40.71 -10.33 20.61
CA PHE A 769 40.09 -9.52 21.68
C PHE A 769 40.52 -10.00 23.07
N CYS A 770 40.49 -11.32 23.32
CA CYS A 770 40.92 -11.90 24.59
C CYS A 770 42.42 -11.80 24.82
N GLN A 771 43.23 -12.04 23.78
CA GLN A 771 44.69 -11.88 23.86
C GLN A 771 45.07 -10.44 24.24
N ARG A 772 44.38 -9.46 23.65
CA ARG A 772 44.58 -8.05 23.98
C ARG A 772 44.16 -7.71 25.40
N GLY A 773 43.04 -8.26 25.89
CA GLY A 773 42.61 -8.10 27.27
C GLY A 773 43.66 -8.58 28.29
N VAL A 774 44.23 -9.77 28.07
CA VAL A 774 45.33 -10.29 28.91
C VAL A 774 46.58 -9.40 28.80
N LYS A 775 46.94 -9.00 27.58
CA LYS A 775 48.13 -8.15 27.33
C LYS A 775 48.04 -6.80 28.04
N GLU A 776 46.85 -6.24 28.16
CA GLU A 776 46.61 -4.94 28.82
C GLU A 776 46.40 -5.04 30.34
N GLY A 777 46.50 -6.25 30.92
CA GLY A 777 46.54 -6.47 32.37
C GLY A 777 45.24 -6.95 33.01
N ALA A 778 44.18 -7.21 32.23
CA ALA A 778 42.97 -7.82 32.75
C ALA A 778 43.23 -9.28 33.17
N THR A 779 42.55 -9.75 34.22
CA THR A 779 42.69 -11.12 34.72
C THR A 779 41.71 -12.04 34.00
N LEU A 780 42.21 -12.94 33.16
CA LEU A 780 41.42 -14.00 32.54
C LEU A 780 41.14 -15.11 33.56
N VAL A 781 39.90 -15.20 34.04
CA VAL A 781 39.48 -16.16 35.07
C VAL A 781 39.11 -17.51 34.46
N TYR A 782 38.44 -17.48 33.31
CA TYR A 782 37.97 -18.67 32.60
C TYR A 782 37.84 -18.35 31.10
N GLY A 783 38.03 -19.35 30.23
CA GLY A 783 37.78 -19.24 28.80
C GLY A 783 38.92 -18.58 28.02
N GLY A 784 38.54 -17.75 27.03
CA GLY A 784 39.45 -16.90 26.25
C GLY A 784 40.07 -17.60 25.03
N LYS A 785 39.58 -18.77 24.66
CA LYS A 785 40.18 -19.64 23.64
C LYS A 785 39.14 -20.48 22.88
N PRO A 786 39.52 -21.06 21.74
CA PRO A 786 38.73 -22.09 21.07
C PRO A 786 38.41 -23.27 21.99
N VAL A 787 37.24 -23.89 21.81
CA VAL A 787 36.87 -25.10 22.55
C VAL A 787 37.74 -26.27 22.07
N PRO A 788 38.51 -26.93 22.94
CA PRO A 788 39.42 -28.00 22.53
C PRO A 788 38.69 -29.19 21.91
N ASN A 789 39.30 -29.80 20.88
CA ASN A 789 38.82 -31.03 20.23
C ASN A 789 37.42 -30.93 19.60
N MET A 790 36.92 -29.73 19.31
CA MET A 790 35.69 -29.50 18.55
C MET A 790 36.02 -28.85 17.20
N LYS A 791 35.44 -29.40 16.12
CA LYS A 791 35.45 -28.77 14.79
C LYS A 791 34.41 -27.64 14.77
N GLY A 792 34.59 -26.61 13.94
CA GLY A 792 33.70 -25.46 13.90
C GLY A 792 34.18 -24.30 14.77
N TYR A 793 33.44 -23.20 14.71
CA TYR A 793 33.83 -21.92 15.30
C TYR A 793 33.39 -21.81 16.77
N PHE A 794 33.66 -22.83 17.58
CA PHE A 794 33.27 -22.89 18.98
C PHE A 794 34.25 -22.11 19.87
N PHE A 795 33.74 -21.09 20.55
CA PHE A 795 34.52 -20.24 21.48
C PHE A 795 34.04 -20.45 22.92
N GLU A 796 34.96 -20.65 23.86
CA GLU A 796 34.62 -20.85 25.27
C GLU A 796 33.93 -19.60 25.85
N PRO A 797 32.83 -19.74 26.62
CA PRO A 797 32.35 -18.66 27.46
C PRO A 797 33.50 -18.13 28.32
N THR A 798 33.68 -16.82 28.36
CA THR A 798 34.90 -16.20 28.88
C THR A 798 34.58 -15.22 30.00
N VAL A 799 35.43 -15.16 31.03
CA VAL A 799 35.29 -14.24 32.16
C VAL A 799 36.60 -13.50 32.41
N PHE A 800 36.56 -12.18 32.31
CA PHE A 800 37.61 -11.27 32.75
C PHE A 800 37.21 -10.54 34.03
N THR A 801 38.15 -10.40 34.95
CA THR A 801 38.05 -9.55 36.15
C THR A 801 39.22 -8.58 36.20
N ASN A 802 39.23 -7.68 37.20
CA ASN A 802 40.23 -6.62 37.33
C ASN A 802 40.33 -5.76 36.08
N VAL A 803 39.18 -5.52 35.44
CA VAL A 803 39.11 -4.69 34.23
C VAL A 803 39.08 -3.22 34.65
N GLU A 804 40.02 -2.44 34.16
CA GLU A 804 40.08 -0.99 34.35
C GLU A 804 39.49 -0.25 33.15
N ASP A 805 38.93 0.94 33.40
CA ASP A 805 38.15 1.68 32.40
C ASP A 805 38.96 2.08 31.14
N HIS A 806 40.29 2.16 31.25
CA HIS A 806 41.19 2.51 30.13
C HIS A 806 41.52 1.33 29.20
N MET A 807 41.27 0.09 29.64
CA MET A 807 41.58 -1.10 28.85
C MET A 807 40.70 -1.15 27.59
N TYR A 808 41.25 -1.65 26.50
CA TYR A 808 40.57 -1.89 25.23
C TYR A 808 39.28 -2.69 25.42
N ILE A 809 39.33 -3.76 26.22
CA ILE A 809 38.17 -4.61 26.46
C ILE A 809 37.07 -3.89 27.26
N ALA A 810 37.36 -2.80 27.97
CA ALA A 810 36.34 -1.97 28.62
C ALA A 810 35.64 -1.00 27.65
N GLN A 811 36.25 -0.70 26.50
CA GLN A 811 35.75 0.31 25.55
C GLN A 811 35.12 -0.34 24.32
N GLU A 812 35.69 -1.43 23.83
CA GLU A 812 35.35 -2.02 22.55
C GLU A 812 34.35 -3.16 22.66
N GLU A 813 33.49 -3.27 21.66
CA GLU A 813 32.49 -4.32 21.55
C GLU A 813 33.14 -5.63 21.09
N SER A 814 33.06 -6.67 21.93
CA SER A 814 33.48 -8.03 21.56
C SER A 814 32.49 -8.65 20.57
N PHE A 815 31.20 -8.52 20.88
CA PHE A 815 30.08 -9.19 20.22
C PHE A 815 30.13 -10.72 20.32
N GLY A 816 30.77 -11.23 21.38
CA GLY A 816 30.89 -12.66 21.67
C GLY A 816 30.76 -12.93 23.18
N PRO A 817 30.90 -14.19 23.62
CA PRO A 817 30.50 -14.64 24.95
C PRO A 817 31.59 -14.31 25.99
N ILE A 818 31.88 -13.02 26.19
CA ILE A 818 32.97 -12.52 27.03
C ILE A 818 32.41 -11.58 28.10
N MET A 819 32.40 -12.04 29.35
CA MET A 819 31.96 -11.28 30.52
C MET A 819 33.12 -10.45 31.06
N ILE A 820 32.95 -9.14 31.16
CA ILE A 820 34.01 -8.17 31.43
C ILE A 820 33.66 -7.43 32.72
N ILE A 821 34.30 -7.81 33.83
CA ILE A 821 33.87 -7.45 35.19
C ILE A 821 34.83 -6.43 35.82
N SER A 822 34.26 -5.33 36.31
CA SER A 822 34.94 -4.33 37.13
C SER A 822 34.29 -4.23 38.51
N LYS A 823 35.10 -4.04 39.55
CA LYS A 823 34.61 -3.70 40.90
C LYS A 823 34.18 -2.23 40.99
N PHE A 824 33.23 -1.93 41.88
CA PHE A 824 32.96 -0.59 42.38
C PHE A 824 32.63 -0.61 43.88
N HIS A 825 32.84 0.51 44.58
CA HIS A 825 32.54 0.63 46.01
C HIS A 825 31.07 1.03 46.22
N GLY A 826 30.35 0.31 47.07
CA GLY A 826 28.92 0.55 47.34
C GLY A 826 28.58 1.94 47.89
N SER A 827 29.54 2.61 48.52
CA SER A 827 29.40 3.97 49.03
C SER A 827 29.49 5.08 47.96
N ASP A 828 29.90 4.76 46.73
CA ASP A 828 30.12 5.72 45.65
C ASP A 828 29.31 5.38 44.39
N VAL A 829 27.99 5.45 44.55
CA VAL A 829 27.00 5.18 43.49
C VAL A 829 27.19 6.14 42.30
N GLU A 830 27.56 7.39 42.55
CA GLU A 830 27.77 8.40 41.50
C GLU A 830 28.97 8.04 40.61
N SER A 831 30.06 7.55 41.20
CA SER A 831 31.23 7.12 40.43
C SER A 831 30.93 5.94 39.50
N VAL A 832 30.20 4.92 39.96
CA VAL A 832 29.81 3.82 39.06
C VAL A 832 28.90 4.29 37.93
N MET A 833 28.00 5.25 38.18
CA MET A 833 27.20 5.88 37.12
C MET A 833 28.06 6.60 36.08
N ARG A 834 29.04 7.42 36.52
CA ARG A 834 29.98 8.09 35.60
C ARG A 834 30.77 7.09 34.75
N ARG A 835 31.23 5.99 35.36
CA ARG A 835 31.97 4.92 34.66
C ARG A 835 31.09 4.16 33.68
N ALA A 836 29.84 3.86 34.05
CA ALA A 836 28.86 3.22 33.19
C ALA A 836 28.55 4.08 31.94
N ASN A 837 28.48 5.41 32.08
CA ASN A 837 28.30 6.35 30.98
C ASN A 837 29.58 6.68 30.19
N ARG A 838 30.76 6.30 30.69
CA ARG A 838 32.05 6.51 30.02
C ARG A 838 32.23 5.53 28.86
N THR A 839 31.46 5.78 27.80
CA THR A 839 31.46 5.08 26.52
C THR A 839 30.79 5.98 25.48
N GLU A 840 31.25 5.88 24.24
CA GLU A 840 30.63 6.55 23.08
C GLU A 840 29.34 5.86 22.62
N TYR A 841 29.08 4.65 23.10
CA TYR A 841 27.88 3.89 22.83
C TYR A 841 26.75 4.25 23.81
N GLY A 842 25.51 3.93 23.43
CA GLY A 842 24.31 4.22 24.24
C GLY A 842 23.13 3.34 23.84
N LEU A 843 23.34 2.04 23.62
CA LEU A 843 22.30 1.15 23.12
C LEU A 843 21.38 0.62 24.23
N ALA A 844 21.92 -0.14 25.17
CA ALA A 844 21.19 -0.69 26.31
C ALA A 844 22.00 -0.53 27.61
N SER A 845 21.35 -0.79 28.74
CA SER A 845 21.96 -0.83 30.07
C SER A 845 21.09 -1.64 31.02
N GLY A 846 21.61 -1.98 32.20
CA GLY A 846 20.78 -2.54 33.25
C GLY A 846 21.32 -2.35 34.66
N VAL A 847 20.42 -2.53 35.63
CA VAL A 847 20.73 -2.42 37.07
C VAL A 847 20.01 -3.51 37.86
N PHE A 848 20.73 -4.14 38.79
CA PHE A 848 20.20 -5.10 39.76
C PHE A 848 20.34 -4.52 41.17
N THR A 849 19.20 -4.24 41.80
CA THR A 849 19.09 -3.69 43.16
C THR A 849 17.66 -3.87 43.67
N LYS A 850 17.49 -4.05 44.99
CA LYS A 850 16.16 -4.00 45.63
C LYS A 850 15.74 -2.59 46.04
N ASP A 851 16.67 -1.64 46.02
CA ASP A 851 16.41 -0.25 46.34
C ASP A 851 15.83 0.48 45.13
N ILE A 852 14.55 0.86 45.24
CA ILE A 852 13.85 1.59 44.17
C ILE A 852 14.48 2.95 43.88
N SER A 853 15.10 3.59 44.86
CA SER A 853 15.74 4.89 44.71
C SER A 853 16.98 4.76 43.82
N LYS A 854 17.79 3.73 44.05
CA LYS A 854 18.95 3.41 43.18
C LYS A 854 18.51 3.01 41.78
N ALA A 855 17.46 2.19 41.68
CA ALA A 855 16.95 1.72 40.39
C ALA A 855 16.45 2.89 39.51
N LEU A 856 15.60 3.77 40.05
CA LEU A 856 15.08 4.92 39.33
C LEU A 856 16.17 5.95 39.04
N SER A 857 17.03 6.24 40.02
CA SER A 857 18.18 7.14 39.81
C SER A 857 19.10 6.63 38.71
N PHE A 858 19.39 5.33 38.64
CA PHE A 858 20.15 4.76 37.53
C PHE A 858 19.42 4.93 36.19
N ALA A 859 18.13 4.62 36.14
CA ALA A 859 17.34 4.73 34.91
C ALA A 859 17.25 6.17 34.37
N GLU A 860 17.23 7.16 35.25
CA GLU A 860 17.20 8.58 34.87
C GLU A 860 18.57 9.10 34.39
N ASN A 861 19.67 8.60 34.96
CA ASN A 861 21.01 9.16 34.73
C ASN A 861 21.84 8.38 33.70
N ILE A 862 21.47 7.15 33.34
CA ILE A 862 22.19 6.37 32.34
C ILE A 862 21.83 6.83 30.91
N GLU A 863 22.84 7.02 30.07
CA GLU A 863 22.67 7.45 28.69
C GLU A 863 22.59 6.25 27.74
N ALA A 864 21.47 5.53 27.79
CA ALA A 864 21.20 4.39 26.92
C ALA A 864 19.74 4.39 26.42
N GLY A 865 19.53 3.88 25.21
CA GLY A 865 18.20 3.80 24.60
C GLY A 865 17.24 2.81 25.26
N THR A 866 17.75 1.91 26.11
CA THR A 866 16.96 0.96 26.91
C THR A 866 17.63 0.74 28.26
N VAL A 867 16.85 0.71 29.35
CA VAL A 867 17.32 0.41 30.70
C VAL A 867 16.52 -0.76 31.27
N PHE A 868 17.22 -1.84 31.63
CA PHE A 868 16.60 -2.99 32.29
C PHE A 868 16.80 -2.93 33.82
N VAL A 869 15.73 -3.09 34.59
CA VAL A 869 15.79 -3.11 36.07
C VAL A 869 15.42 -4.50 36.56
N ASN A 870 16.35 -5.18 37.25
CA ASN A 870 16.20 -6.54 37.78
C ASN A 870 15.82 -7.61 36.74
N VAL A 871 16.12 -7.33 35.47
CA VAL A 871 15.96 -8.22 34.32
C VAL A 871 17.03 -7.84 33.29
N TYR A 872 17.25 -8.65 32.28
CA TYR A 872 18.06 -8.30 31.12
C TYR A 872 17.58 -9.09 29.89
N ASN A 873 17.90 -8.61 28.68
CA ASN A 873 17.44 -9.19 27.39
C ASN A 873 15.91 -9.26 27.24
N LYS A 874 15.15 -8.50 28.03
CA LYS A 874 13.69 -8.51 27.97
C LYS A 874 13.19 -7.48 26.98
N THR A 875 13.44 -7.73 25.70
CA THR A 875 12.79 -7.01 24.61
C THR A 875 11.35 -7.49 24.42
N ASP A 876 10.56 -6.69 23.73
CA ASP A 876 9.17 -6.98 23.40
C ASP A 876 8.82 -6.25 22.10
N VAL A 877 8.00 -6.85 21.25
CA VAL A 877 7.62 -6.24 19.96
C VAL A 877 6.87 -4.92 20.11
N ALA A 878 6.25 -4.68 21.28
CA ALA A 878 5.58 -3.43 21.61
C ALA A 878 6.50 -2.38 22.26
N ALA A 879 7.72 -2.73 22.67
CA ALA A 879 8.66 -1.83 23.32
C ALA A 879 9.69 -1.29 22.29
N PRO A 880 9.79 0.03 22.08
CA PRO A 880 10.69 0.60 21.08
C PRO A 880 12.16 0.35 21.45
N PHE A 881 12.95 -0.03 20.46
CA PHE A 881 14.35 -0.37 20.61
C PHE A 881 15.24 0.44 19.65
N GLY A 882 16.34 0.99 20.16
CA GLY A 882 17.34 1.71 19.36
C GLY A 882 18.21 2.60 20.24
N GLY A 883 19.42 2.94 19.78
CA GLY A 883 20.45 3.57 20.61
C GLY A 883 20.42 5.09 20.70
N PHE A 884 21.32 5.60 21.54
CA PHE A 884 21.78 6.98 21.61
C PHE A 884 23.27 7.07 21.24
N LYS A 885 23.82 8.30 21.18
CA LYS A 885 25.25 8.54 20.91
C LYS A 885 25.73 7.84 19.62
N GLN A 886 26.88 7.15 19.65
CA GLN A 886 27.41 6.41 18.49
C GLN A 886 26.77 5.03 18.28
N SER A 887 25.80 4.63 19.11
CA SER A 887 24.91 3.50 18.83
C SER A 887 23.80 3.86 17.82
N GLY A 888 23.76 5.10 17.35
CA GLY A 888 22.88 5.54 16.27
C GLY A 888 21.58 6.18 16.76
N PHE A 889 20.54 6.10 15.92
CA PHE A 889 19.25 6.76 16.11
C PHE A 889 18.14 6.12 15.27
N GLY A 890 16.89 6.43 15.63
CA GLY A 890 15.71 5.74 15.12
C GLY A 890 15.35 4.52 15.97
N LYS A 891 14.14 4.00 15.80
CA LYS A 891 13.65 2.86 16.57
C LYS A 891 13.16 1.74 15.66
N ASP A 892 13.48 0.51 16.04
CA ASP A 892 12.76 -0.70 15.64
C ASP A 892 11.77 -1.06 16.75
N LEU A 893 10.76 -1.88 16.43
CA LEU A 893 9.68 -2.27 17.37
C LEU A 893 8.84 -1.10 17.90
N GLY A 894 7.76 -1.42 18.61
CA GLY A 894 6.84 -0.44 19.19
C GLY A 894 6.11 0.41 18.15
N GLN A 895 5.31 1.35 18.62
CA GLN A 895 4.62 2.30 17.75
C GLN A 895 5.62 3.25 17.07
N GLU A 896 6.71 3.58 17.77
CA GLU A 896 7.72 4.54 17.37
C GLU A 896 8.40 4.15 16.05
N ALA A 897 8.63 2.86 15.80
CA ALA A 897 9.22 2.39 14.55
C ALA A 897 8.41 2.79 13.31
N LEU A 898 7.07 2.92 13.40
CA LEU A 898 6.24 3.34 12.29
C LEU A 898 6.61 4.76 11.80
N ASN A 899 7.06 5.64 12.70
CA ASN A 899 7.47 7.00 12.34
C ASN A 899 8.69 7.02 11.43
N GLU A 900 9.56 6.01 11.53
CA GLU A 900 10.74 5.84 10.67
C GLU A 900 10.38 5.45 9.24
N TYR A 901 9.14 5.00 9.02
CA TYR A 901 8.61 4.51 7.75
C TYR A 901 7.45 5.35 7.20
N LEU A 902 7.13 6.47 7.88
CA LEU A 902 6.07 7.41 7.50
C LEU A 902 6.62 8.83 7.27
N LYS A 903 5.86 9.60 6.49
CA LYS A 903 5.98 11.06 6.38
C LYS A 903 4.66 11.72 6.78
N THR A 904 4.75 12.89 7.39
CA THR A 904 3.58 13.66 7.82
C THR A 904 3.33 14.79 6.83
N LYS A 905 2.16 14.80 6.20
CA LYS A 905 1.70 15.88 5.32
C LYS A 905 0.70 16.74 6.08
N CYS A 906 0.97 18.03 6.22
CA CYS A 906 0.01 19.00 6.76
C CYS A 906 -0.88 19.53 5.63
N VAL A 907 -2.19 19.48 5.80
CA VAL A 907 -3.19 20.01 4.88
C VAL A 907 -3.96 21.10 5.62
N THR A 908 -4.02 22.30 5.04
CA THR A 908 -4.76 23.43 5.59
C THR A 908 -5.74 23.92 4.55
N VAL A 909 -7.00 24.07 4.95
CA VAL A 909 -8.11 24.49 4.10
C VAL A 909 -8.76 25.70 4.75
N GLU A 910 -8.90 26.80 4.02
CA GLU A 910 -9.75 27.92 4.40
C GLU A 910 -11.15 27.70 3.82
N PHE A 911 -12.21 27.96 4.61
CA PHE A 911 -13.60 27.72 4.22
C PHE A 911 -14.59 28.66 4.90
#